data_AF-A0AA51M2L5-F1
#
_entry.id   AF-A0AA51M2L5-F1
#
_cell.length_a   1.000
_cell.length_b   1.000
_cell.length_c   1.000
_cell.angle_alpha   90.00
_cell.angle_beta   90.00
_cell.angle_gamma   90.00
#
_symmetry.space_group_name_H-M   'P 1'
#
loop_
_entity.id
_entity.type
_entity.pdbx_description
1 polymer ?
#
loop_
_entity_poly.entity_id
_entity_poly.type
_entity_poly.pdbx_seq_one_letter_code
_entity_poly.pdbx_strand_id
1 'polypeptide(L)'
;MVESAAAVLAAPPSVLKEFMEGLGIDPEILGKTPMPSTHANPPSAKLLIAQAKAERDKLAAPKITPAQAALDAAEENVAAADHDENEARKAVNRYRTRLRKAKKELEAGTGTAEAVAEQQKLLDKAKDAYVDAQRRQAESRDDLAAAKFGMREDMSSDEERDAYYASLTDDEVAAITRSYNRKYAAEATAAIAEGPVLAPTGVARDTDIYKAGTIPMETGSGVEQVEGRYLDGGTAIVRRGYSDFVVLQRKGDAYYPVATANGKQDALAKANRIPILVEPGALPEGATDMQRQAHAIRGDVLLDVARQSAAGKAPTAEIQQKIINDGYSGAVEKLTESVGAGPVRADIYAGVKRHNKRLREQAAIAAGEKARAQALAAGKSTAQAEQAYVRAHRRALGTETRGGGVIPHFDHKIPPESLGEEKHKSLYRSGIRAFGKETADDYAVIHQRAGDLKAWGFSVSGDKVKTSDLSKLTAHNATFVNKVLDKSERNALTTYTGGSYHAINAAITGRDPNPSGSTKTTVSGIESAFDKFNEHNPNIEPMTVMRGTRVPSGWKGTAAEYIDATFTVGSKMQIGKVTSTTTKQATAKGFAGHPPYMMVIRTRSGLPVKSISLHSGEDEVIVPTGTDLRCVRVDHHGVHGMPTVWLVAEDLVAEADGGTHPPLKAVA
;
A
#
# COMPACT_ATOMS: atom_id res chain seq x y z
N MET A 1 -16.52 -25.87 -36.84
CA MET A 1 -17.67 -26.77 -37.09
C MET A 1 -17.18 -28.20 -36.96
N VAL A 2 -17.19 -28.74 -35.74
CA VAL A 2 -16.66 -30.09 -35.45
C VAL A 2 -17.80 -31.11 -35.46
N GLU A 3 -18.96 -30.75 -34.93
CA GLU A 3 -20.13 -31.63 -34.87
C GLU A 3 -20.73 -31.86 -36.27
N SER A 4 -20.83 -30.81 -37.08
CA SER A 4 -21.30 -30.90 -38.47
C SER A 4 -20.33 -31.68 -39.35
N ALA A 5 -19.01 -31.56 -39.14
CA ALA A 5 -18.02 -32.33 -39.88
C ALA A 5 -18.14 -33.84 -39.57
N ALA A 6 -18.31 -34.20 -38.29
CA ALA A 6 -18.55 -35.59 -37.89
C ALA A 6 -19.87 -36.15 -38.46
N ALA A 7 -20.94 -35.35 -38.45
CA ALA A 7 -22.23 -35.76 -38.99
C ALA A 7 -22.22 -35.96 -40.52
N VAL A 8 -21.44 -35.14 -41.25
CA VAL A 8 -21.24 -35.31 -42.71
C VAL A 8 -20.40 -36.55 -43.01
N LEU A 9 -19.36 -36.82 -42.22
CA LEU A 9 -18.53 -38.04 -42.36
C LEU A 9 -19.32 -39.33 -42.10
N ALA A 10 -20.34 -39.27 -41.25
CA ALA A 10 -21.22 -40.40 -40.96
C ALA A 10 -22.37 -40.58 -41.97
N ALA A 11 -22.58 -39.62 -42.87
CA ALA A 11 -23.68 -39.63 -43.82
C ALA A 11 -23.30 -40.31 -45.15
N PRO A 12 -24.28 -40.82 -45.92
CA PRO A 12 -24.02 -41.40 -47.24
C PRO A 12 -23.34 -40.40 -48.19
N PRO A 13 -22.32 -40.79 -48.98
CA PRO A 13 -21.59 -39.86 -49.85
C PRO A 13 -22.48 -39.07 -50.82
N SER A 14 -23.64 -39.61 -51.20
CA SER A 14 -24.62 -38.96 -52.08
C SER A 14 -25.20 -37.66 -51.52
N VAL A 15 -25.13 -37.40 -50.22
CA VAL A 15 -25.66 -36.17 -49.60
C VAL A 15 -24.71 -34.98 -49.71
N LEU A 16 -23.43 -35.24 -50.06
CA LEU A 16 -22.36 -34.23 -50.07
C LEU A 16 -22.66 -33.08 -51.04
N LYS A 17 -23.28 -33.39 -52.19
CA LYS A 17 -23.62 -32.39 -53.21
C LYS A 17 -24.63 -31.37 -52.68
N GLU A 18 -25.76 -31.85 -52.17
CA GLU A 18 -26.81 -31.00 -51.60
C GLU A 18 -26.30 -30.24 -50.36
N PHE A 19 -25.43 -30.86 -49.55
CA PHE A 19 -24.82 -30.23 -48.38
C PHE A 19 -23.89 -29.05 -48.76
N MET A 20 -22.99 -29.24 -49.73
CA MET A 20 -22.09 -28.18 -50.20
C MET A 20 -22.86 -27.03 -50.86
N GLU A 21 -23.84 -27.35 -51.72
CA GLU A 21 -24.74 -26.35 -52.33
C GLU A 21 -25.54 -25.58 -51.26
N GLY A 22 -26.10 -26.29 -50.27
CA GLY A 22 -26.90 -25.71 -49.19
C GLY A 22 -26.14 -24.79 -48.22
N LEU A 23 -24.81 -24.91 -48.17
CA LEU A 23 -23.88 -24.09 -47.39
C LEU A 23 -23.08 -23.10 -48.25
N GLY A 24 -23.22 -23.12 -49.57
CA GLY A 24 -22.46 -22.26 -50.49
C GLY A 24 -20.97 -22.58 -50.52
N ILE A 25 -20.58 -23.84 -50.29
CA ILE A 25 -19.18 -24.29 -50.34
C ILE A 25 -18.80 -24.54 -51.80
N ASP A 26 -17.73 -23.90 -52.24
CA ASP A 26 -17.22 -24.05 -53.60
C ASP A 26 -16.75 -25.50 -53.87
N PRO A 27 -17.29 -26.18 -54.90
CA PRO A 27 -16.84 -27.51 -55.31
C PRO A 27 -15.34 -27.60 -55.64
N GLU A 28 -14.68 -26.50 -56.00
CA GLU A 28 -13.23 -26.47 -56.26
C GLU A 28 -12.38 -26.93 -55.07
N ILE A 29 -12.92 -26.85 -53.84
CA ILE A 29 -12.24 -27.30 -52.61
C ILE A 29 -11.91 -28.81 -52.62
N LEU A 30 -12.59 -29.59 -53.46
CA LEU A 30 -12.37 -31.04 -53.60
C LEU A 30 -11.17 -31.37 -54.51
N GLY A 31 -10.62 -30.38 -55.22
CA GLY A 31 -9.49 -30.55 -56.12
C GLY A 31 -9.76 -31.60 -57.21
N LYS A 32 -8.91 -32.64 -57.29
CA LYS A 32 -9.06 -33.75 -58.26
C LYS A 32 -10.04 -34.84 -57.81
N THR A 33 -10.65 -34.71 -56.62
CA THR A 33 -11.54 -35.72 -56.07
C THR A 33 -12.91 -35.62 -56.75
N PRO A 34 -13.37 -36.67 -57.44
CA PRO A 34 -14.65 -36.61 -58.13
C PRO A 34 -15.82 -36.57 -57.13
N MET A 35 -16.85 -35.78 -57.45
CA MET A 35 -18.09 -35.78 -56.70
C MET A 35 -18.79 -37.15 -56.78
N PRO A 36 -19.38 -37.66 -55.67
CA PRO A 36 -20.12 -38.92 -55.68
C PRO A 36 -21.27 -38.91 -56.69
N SER A 37 -21.51 -40.03 -57.37
CA SER A 37 -22.58 -40.16 -58.36
C SER A 37 -23.97 -39.99 -57.74
N THR A 38 -24.87 -39.32 -58.45
CA THR A 38 -26.27 -39.19 -58.03
C THR A 38 -27.04 -40.47 -58.34
N HIS A 39 -27.43 -41.20 -57.29
CA HIS A 39 -28.40 -42.30 -57.42
C HIS A 39 -29.81 -41.74 -57.67
N ALA A 40 -30.72 -42.53 -58.24
CA ALA A 40 -32.14 -42.19 -58.29
C ALA A 40 -32.68 -42.15 -56.84
N ASN A 41 -33.09 -40.96 -56.37
CA ASN A 41 -33.55 -40.65 -55.01
C ASN A 41 -32.48 -40.71 -53.90
N PRO A 42 -31.48 -39.80 -53.88
CA PRO A 42 -30.54 -39.72 -52.77
C PRO A 42 -31.24 -39.22 -51.48
N PRO A 43 -30.78 -39.64 -50.28
CA PRO A 43 -31.23 -39.06 -49.01
C PRO A 43 -30.96 -37.56 -48.98
N SER A 44 -31.88 -36.76 -48.44
CA SER A 44 -31.72 -35.31 -48.42
C SER A 44 -30.77 -34.83 -47.30
N ALA A 45 -29.91 -33.87 -47.62
CA ALA A 45 -28.99 -33.23 -46.67
C ALA A 45 -29.64 -32.13 -45.81
N LYS A 46 -30.95 -31.85 -45.94
CA LYS A 46 -31.63 -30.72 -45.27
C LYS A 46 -31.37 -30.61 -43.77
N LEU A 47 -31.42 -31.73 -43.03
CA LEU A 47 -31.17 -31.73 -41.59
C LEU A 47 -29.71 -31.41 -41.24
N LEU A 48 -28.76 -31.92 -42.04
CA LEU A 48 -27.33 -31.62 -41.88
C LEU A 48 -27.03 -30.15 -42.21
N ILE A 49 -27.67 -29.59 -43.26
CA ILE A 49 -27.55 -28.17 -43.61
C ILE A 49 -28.11 -27.29 -42.48
N ALA A 50 -29.27 -27.65 -41.91
CA ALA A 50 -29.85 -26.92 -40.78
C ALA A 50 -28.94 -26.98 -39.54
N GLN A 51 -28.38 -28.16 -39.23
CA GLN A 51 -27.43 -28.35 -38.14
C GLN A 51 -26.15 -27.53 -38.35
N ALA A 52 -25.59 -27.54 -39.57
CA ALA A 52 -24.39 -26.78 -39.89
C ALA A 52 -24.62 -25.27 -39.86
N LYS A 53 -25.80 -24.79 -40.29
CA LYS A 53 -26.19 -23.38 -40.13
C LYS A 53 -26.34 -23.02 -38.65
N ALA A 54 -26.99 -23.86 -37.84
CA ALA A 54 -27.11 -23.64 -36.41
C ALA A 54 -25.76 -23.66 -35.68
N GLU A 55 -24.84 -24.57 -36.04
CA GLU A 55 -23.48 -24.60 -35.48
C GLU A 55 -22.67 -23.38 -35.92
N ARG A 56 -22.81 -22.94 -37.18
CA ARG A 56 -22.19 -21.72 -37.69
C ARG A 56 -22.70 -20.49 -36.96
N ASP A 57 -24.00 -20.37 -36.76
CA ASP A 57 -24.63 -19.25 -36.06
C ASP A 57 -24.25 -19.26 -34.57
N LYS A 58 -24.13 -20.44 -33.95
CA LYS A 58 -23.59 -20.62 -32.58
C LYS A 58 -22.12 -20.24 -32.47
N LEU A 59 -21.31 -20.54 -33.49
CA LEU A 59 -19.89 -20.15 -33.55
C LEU A 59 -19.71 -18.65 -33.87
N ALA A 60 -20.68 -18.04 -34.54
CA ALA A 60 -20.72 -16.61 -34.86
C ALA A 60 -21.35 -15.76 -33.74
N ALA A 61 -22.02 -16.38 -32.76
CA ALA A 61 -22.53 -15.68 -31.59
C ALA A 61 -21.38 -14.98 -30.84
N PRO A 62 -21.59 -13.74 -30.34
CA PRO A 62 -20.59 -13.05 -29.55
C PRO A 62 -20.14 -13.93 -28.38
N LYS A 63 -18.84 -14.19 -28.27
CA LYS A 63 -18.30 -14.86 -27.10
C LYS A 63 -18.40 -13.88 -25.93
N ILE A 64 -19.40 -14.06 -25.08
CA ILE A 64 -19.54 -13.31 -23.83
C ILE A 64 -18.31 -13.63 -22.99
N THR A 65 -17.56 -12.60 -22.59
CA THR A 65 -16.40 -12.77 -21.72
C THR A 65 -16.89 -13.09 -20.30
N PRO A 66 -16.06 -13.75 -19.46
CA PRO A 66 -16.41 -13.95 -18.05
C PRO A 66 -16.75 -12.65 -17.32
N ALA A 67 -16.09 -11.54 -17.68
CA ALA A 67 -16.35 -10.22 -17.12
C ALA A 67 -17.74 -9.70 -17.54
N GLN A 68 -18.10 -9.82 -18.81
CA GLN A 68 -19.43 -9.43 -19.29
C GLN A 68 -20.54 -10.27 -18.63
N ALA A 69 -20.35 -11.59 -18.50
CA ALA A 69 -21.32 -12.44 -17.81
C ALA A 69 -21.49 -12.07 -16.33
N ALA A 70 -20.39 -11.68 -15.66
CA ALA A 70 -20.45 -11.19 -14.28
C ALA A 70 -21.17 -9.84 -14.16
N LEU A 71 -21.00 -8.96 -15.15
CA LEU A 71 -21.72 -7.69 -15.23
C LEU A 71 -23.22 -7.92 -15.40
N ASP A 72 -23.62 -8.75 -16.37
CA ASP A 72 -25.02 -9.05 -16.64
C ASP A 72 -25.71 -9.62 -15.38
N ALA A 73 -25.06 -10.57 -14.70
CA ALA A 73 -25.58 -11.15 -13.46
C ALA A 73 -25.67 -10.13 -12.31
N ALA A 74 -24.74 -9.19 -12.22
CA ALA A 74 -24.78 -8.13 -11.21
C ALA A 74 -25.93 -7.14 -11.47
N GLU A 75 -26.19 -6.80 -12.73
CA GLU A 75 -27.33 -5.95 -13.12
C GLU A 75 -28.67 -6.60 -12.78
N GLU A 76 -28.83 -7.90 -13.06
CA GLU A 76 -30.01 -8.67 -12.68
C GLU A 76 -30.21 -8.69 -11.16
N ASN A 77 -29.14 -8.89 -10.40
CA ASN A 77 -29.19 -8.91 -8.93
C ASN A 77 -29.59 -7.55 -8.33
N VAL A 78 -29.13 -6.43 -8.92
CA VAL A 78 -29.58 -5.09 -8.50
C VAL A 78 -31.07 -4.90 -8.76
N ALA A 79 -31.57 -5.32 -9.93
CA ALA A 79 -32.99 -5.23 -10.25
C ALA A 79 -33.85 -6.06 -9.27
N ALA A 80 -33.39 -7.28 -8.91
CA ALA A 80 -34.05 -8.11 -7.92
C ALA A 80 -34.02 -7.48 -6.51
N ALA A 81 -32.88 -6.95 -6.08
CA ALA A 81 -32.75 -6.31 -4.77
C ALA A 81 -33.59 -5.02 -4.65
N ASP A 82 -33.70 -4.23 -5.73
CA ASP A 82 -34.58 -3.06 -5.82
C ASP A 82 -36.05 -3.45 -5.71
N HIS A 83 -36.45 -4.55 -6.35
CA HIS A 83 -37.80 -5.09 -6.22
C HIS A 83 -38.10 -5.55 -4.78
N ASP A 84 -37.18 -6.28 -4.15
CA ASP A 84 -37.33 -6.82 -2.80
C ASP A 84 -37.39 -5.71 -1.73
N GLU A 85 -36.55 -4.68 -1.84
CA GLU A 85 -36.62 -3.50 -0.96
C GLU A 85 -37.99 -2.83 -1.04
N ASN A 86 -38.50 -2.65 -2.25
CA ASN A 86 -39.80 -2.01 -2.47
C ASN A 86 -40.95 -2.85 -1.88
N GLU A 87 -40.91 -4.17 -2.04
CA GLU A 87 -41.91 -5.07 -1.45
C GLU A 87 -41.83 -5.11 0.08
N ALA A 88 -40.63 -5.12 0.66
CA ALA A 88 -40.44 -5.02 2.11
C ALA A 88 -40.96 -3.68 2.66
N ARG A 89 -40.69 -2.57 1.96
CA ARG A 89 -41.22 -1.24 2.30
C ARG A 89 -42.75 -1.22 2.29
N LYS A 90 -43.37 -1.80 1.25
CA LYS A 90 -44.83 -1.96 1.15
C LYS A 90 -45.35 -2.82 2.31
N ALA A 91 -44.67 -3.90 2.68
CA ALA A 91 -45.06 -4.75 3.81
C ALA A 91 -45.09 -3.98 5.14
N VAL A 92 -44.06 -3.17 5.44
CA VAL A 92 -44.04 -2.29 6.63
C VAL A 92 -45.26 -1.38 6.65
N ASN A 93 -45.59 -0.74 5.52
CA ASN A 93 -46.75 0.15 5.42
C ASN A 93 -48.09 -0.60 5.58
N ARG A 94 -48.20 -1.82 5.02
CA ARG A 94 -49.36 -2.70 5.19
C ARG A 94 -49.57 -3.05 6.67
N TYR A 95 -48.55 -3.54 7.37
CA TYR A 95 -48.68 -3.94 8.78
C TYR A 95 -48.83 -2.75 9.73
N ARG A 96 -48.20 -1.60 9.43
CA ARG A 96 -48.45 -0.36 10.19
C ARG A 96 -49.91 0.08 10.12
N THR A 97 -50.53 -0.07 8.95
CA THR A 97 -51.95 0.24 8.76
C THR A 97 -52.84 -0.76 9.51
N ARG A 98 -52.55 -2.07 9.44
CA ARG A 98 -53.27 -3.11 10.19
C ARG A 98 -53.16 -2.94 11.70
N LEU A 99 -51.98 -2.60 12.21
CA LEU A 99 -51.78 -2.30 13.62
C LEU A 99 -52.61 -1.10 14.09
N ARG A 100 -52.66 -0.02 13.30
CA ARG A 100 -53.51 1.14 13.59
C ARG A 100 -54.98 0.76 13.63
N LYS A 101 -55.43 -0.10 12.71
CA LYS A 101 -56.81 -0.62 12.70
C LYS A 101 -57.10 -1.46 13.95
N ALA A 102 -56.24 -2.43 14.28
CA ALA A 102 -56.41 -3.27 15.46
C ALA A 102 -56.43 -2.47 16.77
N LYS A 103 -55.60 -1.42 16.89
CA LYS A 103 -55.64 -0.49 18.03
C LYS A 103 -56.97 0.24 18.15
N LYS A 104 -57.51 0.75 17.03
CA LYS A 104 -58.84 1.38 17.01
C LYS A 104 -59.96 0.40 17.35
N GLU A 105 -59.90 -0.83 16.87
CA GLU A 105 -60.90 -1.87 17.18
C GLU A 105 -60.86 -2.26 18.67
N LEU A 106 -59.66 -2.33 19.26
CA LEU A 106 -59.49 -2.51 20.71
C LEU A 106 -60.06 -1.33 21.52
N GLU A 107 -59.76 -0.09 21.11
CA GLU A 107 -60.32 1.13 21.72
C GLU A 107 -61.86 1.18 21.64
N ALA A 108 -62.42 0.67 20.53
CA ALA A 108 -63.87 0.59 20.31
C ALA A 108 -64.54 -0.62 21.00
N GLY A 109 -63.79 -1.46 21.73
CA GLY A 109 -64.31 -2.65 22.42
C GLY A 109 -64.71 -3.81 21.50
N THR A 110 -64.31 -3.77 20.22
CA THR A 110 -64.65 -4.80 19.21
C THR A 110 -63.45 -5.69 18.85
N GLY A 111 -62.25 -5.36 19.31
CA GLY A 111 -61.01 -6.11 19.10
C GLY A 111 -60.39 -6.63 20.40
N THR A 112 -59.30 -7.42 20.28
CA THR A 112 -58.57 -8.00 21.42
C THR A 112 -57.15 -7.45 21.54
N ALA A 113 -56.60 -7.49 22.76
CA ALA A 113 -55.21 -7.14 23.00
C ALA A 113 -54.24 -8.09 22.28
N GLU A 114 -54.60 -9.37 22.12
CA GLU A 114 -53.78 -10.32 21.36
C GLU A 114 -53.66 -9.93 19.87
N ALA A 115 -54.75 -9.47 19.25
CA ALA A 115 -54.73 -9.03 17.85
C ALA A 115 -53.79 -7.82 17.65
N VAL A 116 -53.75 -6.89 18.61
CA VAL A 116 -52.78 -5.77 18.60
C VAL A 116 -51.35 -6.29 18.75
N ALA A 117 -51.11 -7.21 19.68
CA ALA A 117 -49.78 -7.79 19.91
C ALA A 117 -49.28 -8.58 18.68
N GLU A 118 -50.15 -9.33 18.00
CA GLU A 118 -49.81 -10.05 16.78
C GLU A 118 -49.43 -9.11 15.64
N GLN A 119 -50.23 -8.06 15.40
CA GLN A 119 -49.90 -7.06 14.36
C GLN A 119 -48.62 -6.28 14.69
N GLN A 120 -48.34 -6.05 15.98
CA GLN A 120 -47.08 -5.44 16.41
C GLN A 120 -45.89 -6.34 16.07
N LYS A 121 -45.96 -7.64 16.38
CA LYS A 121 -44.91 -8.62 16.03
C LYS A 121 -44.69 -8.71 14.52
N LEU A 122 -45.75 -8.69 13.72
CA LEU A 122 -45.66 -8.68 12.26
C LEU A 122 -45.02 -7.40 11.71
N LEU A 123 -45.35 -6.24 12.28
CA LEU A 123 -44.72 -4.97 11.93
C LEU A 123 -43.22 -4.98 12.24
N ASP A 124 -42.83 -5.47 13.41
CA ASP A 124 -41.43 -5.49 13.81
C ASP A 124 -40.62 -6.46 12.92
N LYS A 125 -41.14 -7.65 12.64
CA LYS A 125 -40.54 -8.55 11.63
C LYS A 125 -40.44 -7.91 10.24
N ALA A 126 -41.44 -7.14 9.81
CA ALA A 126 -41.40 -6.45 8.52
C ALA A 126 -40.36 -5.32 8.50
N LYS A 127 -40.14 -4.62 9.61
CA LYS A 127 -39.07 -3.62 9.73
C LYS A 127 -37.70 -4.29 9.64
N ASP A 128 -37.50 -5.41 10.32
CA ASP A 128 -36.24 -6.16 10.26
C ASP A 128 -35.97 -6.63 8.83
N ALA A 129 -36.98 -7.18 8.15
CA ALA A 129 -36.88 -7.56 6.74
C ALA A 129 -36.60 -6.37 5.81
N TYR A 130 -37.15 -5.19 6.11
CA TYR A 130 -36.88 -3.98 5.34
C TYR A 130 -35.44 -3.48 5.51
N VAL A 131 -34.91 -3.47 6.74
CA VAL A 131 -33.50 -3.13 7.00
C VAL A 131 -32.56 -4.11 6.29
N ASP A 132 -32.89 -5.40 6.33
CA ASP A 132 -32.15 -6.46 5.64
C ASP A 132 -32.20 -6.31 4.11
N ALA A 133 -33.36 -5.93 3.55
CA ALA A 133 -33.50 -5.63 2.12
C ALA A 133 -32.72 -4.38 1.70
N GLN A 134 -32.74 -3.31 2.51
CA GLN A 134 -31.91 -2.12 2.26
C GLN A 134 -30.41 -2.47 2.27
N ARG A 135 -29.98 -3.34 3.19
CA ARG A 135 -28.60 -3.83 3.22
C ARG A 135 -28.25 -4.58 1.92
N ARG A 136 -29.06 -5.55 1.52
CA ARG A 136 -28.86 -6.32 0.27
C ARG A 136 -28.85 -5.42 -0.97
N GLN A 137 -29.70 -4.41 -1.00
CA GLN A 137 -29.73 -3.43 -2.09
C GLN A 137 -28.41 -2.66 -2.18
N ALA A 138 -27.87 -2.18 -1.06
CA ALA A 138 -26.57 -1.54 -1.03
C ALA A 138 -25.44 -2.50 -1.45
N GLU A 139 -25.46 -3.74 -0.94
CA GLU A 139 -24.48 -4.78 -1.31
C GLU A 139 -24.51 -5.10 -2.81
N SER A 140 -25.69 -5.22 -3.42
CA SER A 140 -25.84 -5.48 -4.85
C SER A 140 -25.28 -4.36 -5.73
N ARG A 141 -25.39 -3.10 -5.30
CA ARG A 141 -24.82 -1.95 -6.01
C ARG A 141 -23.31 -1.91 -5.93
N ASP A 142 -22.75 -2.25 -4.76
CA ASP A 142 -21.32 -2.44 -4.60
C ASP A 142 -20.81 -3.58 -5.52
N ASP A 143 -21.54 -4.68 -5.62
CA ASP A 143 -21.18 -5.82 -6.49
C ASP A 143 -21.28 -5.44 -7.98
N LEU A 144 -22.25 -4.61 -8.36
CA LEU A 144 -22.32 -4.04 -9.71
C LEU A 144 -21.10 -3.15 -10.02
N ALA A 145 -20.67 -2.32 -9.07
CA ALA A 145 -19.45 -1.51 -9.25
C ALA A 145 -18.21 -2.41 -9.43
N ALA A 146 -18.09 -3.48 -8.65
CA ALA A 146 -17.02 -4.47 -8.80
C ALA A 146 -17.09 -5.22 -10.14
N ALA A 147 -18.28 -5.57 -10.63
CA ALA A 147 -18.45 -6.22 -11.93
C ALA A 147 -18.08 -5.29 -13.10
N LYS A 148 -18.48 -4.01 -13.04
CA LYS A 148 -18.02 -2.99 -14.00
C LYS A 148 -16.51 -2.82 -13.98
N PHE A 149 -15.91 -2.80 -12.79
CA PHE A 149 -14.45 -2.82 -12.65
C PHE A 149 -13.83 -4.10 -13.23
N GLY A 150 -14.52 -5.24 -13.17
CA GLY A 150 -14.16 -6.48 -13.87
C GLY A 150 -13.85 -6.31 -15.35
N MET A 151 -14.59 -5.44 -16.05
CA MET A 151 -14.45 -5.19 -17.50
C MET A 151 -13.08 -4.65 -17.90
N ARG A 152 -12.28 -4.15 -16.95
CA ARG A 152 -10.88 -3.75 -17.19
C ARG A 152 -10.02 -4.89 -17.76
N GLU A 153 -10.40 -6.15 -17.51
CA GLU A 153 -9.70 -7.33 -18.00
C GLU A 153 -9.92 -7.54 -19.51
N ASP A 154 -10.97 -6.95 -20.07
CA ASP A 154 -11.29 -7.00 -21.50
C ASP A 154 -10.71 -5.79 -22.28
N MET A 155 -10.04 -4.85 -21.60
CA MET A 155 -9.41 -3.68 -22.24
C MET A 155 -8.20 -4.08 -23.08
N SER A 156 -8.04 -3.42 -24.24
CA SER A 156 -7.07 -3.83 -25.26
C SER A 156 -5.64 -3.39 -24.97
N SER A 157 -5.45 -2.39 -24.11
CA SER A 157 -4.14 -1.83 -23.75
C SER A 157 -4.06 -1.42 -22.28
N ASP A 158 -2.83 -1.42 -21.76
CA ASP A 158 -2.53 -0.89 -20.43
C ASP A 158 -2.82 0.62 -20.33
N GLU A 159 -2.72 1.38 -21.43
CA GLU A 159 -3.03 2.81 -21.43
C GLU A 159 -4.51 3.10 -21.22
N GLU A 160 -5.40 2.33 -21.87
CA GLU A 160 -6.85 2.41 -21.68
C GLU A 160 -7.23 2.05 -20.25
N ARG A 161 -6.63 0.98 -19.71
CA ARG A 161 -6.86 0.54 -18.33
C ARG A 161 -6.41 1.58 -17.30
N ASP A 162 -5.23 2.15 -17.48
CA ASP A 162 -4.70 3.19 -16.59
C ASP A 162 -5.56 4.47 -16.63
N ALA A 163 -6.08 4.82 -17.82
CA ALA A 163 -7.01 5.96 -17.97
C ALA A 163 -8.37 5.67 -17.30
N TYR A 164 -8.89 4.45 -17.43
CA TYR A 164 -10.08 4.03 -16.69
C TYR A 164 -9.88 4.14 -15.18
N TYR A 165 -8.74 3.65 -14.66
CA TYR A 165 -8.43 3.77 -13.23
C TYR A 165 -8.40 5.23 -12.76
N ALA A 166 -7.84 6.14 -13.57
CA ALA A 166 -7.82 7.58 -13.29
C ALA A 166 -9.20 8.25 -13.37
N SER A 167 -10.18 7.61 -14.00
CA SER A 167 -11.55 8.11 -14.09
C SER A 167 -12.46 7.69 -12.93
N LEU A 168 -12.04 6.70 -12.13
CA LEU A 168 -12.82 6.21 -10.99
C LEU A 168 -12.90 7.27 -9.90
N THR A 169 -14.11 7.46 -9.37
CA THR A 169 -14.35 8.30 -8.19
C THR A 169 -14.02 7.57 -6.90
N ASP A 170 -13.75 8.31 -5.82
CA ASP A 170 -13.50 7.72 -4.49
C ASP A 170 -14.65 6.81 -4.02
N ASP A 171 -15.90 7.18 -4.32
CA ASP A 171 -17.09 6.39 -3.98
C ASP A 171 -17.16 5.07 -4.76
N GLU A 172 -16.75 5.06 -6.03
CA GLU A 172 -16.66 3.85 -6.84
C GLU A 172 -15.56 2.93 -6.33
N VAL A 173 -14.37 3.47 -6.01
CA VAL A 173 -13.28 2.70 -5.39
C VAL A 173 -13.74 2.13 -4.05
N ALA A 174 -14.46 2.91 -3.24
CA ALA A 174 -15.04 2.44 -1.98
C ALA A 174 -16.09 1.33 -2.18
N ALA A 175 -16.92 1.41 -3.21
CA ALA A 175 -17.92 0.38 -3.54
C ALA A 175 -17.25 -0.92 -3.99
N ILE A 176 -16.30 -0.83 -4.92
CA ILE A 176 -15.50 -1.96 -5.41
C ILE A 176 -14.82 -2.66 -4.23
N THR A 177 -14.13 -1.91 -3.38
CA THR A 177 -13.41 -2.47 -2.23
C THR A 177 -14.32 -3.17 -1.22
N ARG A 178 -15.50 -2.62 -0.91
CA ARG A 178 -16.48 -3.30 -0.04
C ARG A 178 -16.94 -4.63 -0.62
N SER A 179 -17.20 -4.71 -1.92
CA SER A 179 -17.57 -5.95 -2.59
C SER A 179 -16.47 -7.00 -2.51
N TYR A 180 -15.23 -6.64 -2.86
CA TYR A 180 -14.09 -7.55 -2.76
C TYR A 180 -13.87 -8.03 -1.32
N ASN A 181 -13.94 -7.14 -0.32
CA ASN A 181 -13.85 -7.56 1.08
C ASN A 181 -14.95 -8.55 1.48
N ARG A 182 -16.22 -8.30 1.11
CA ARG A 182 -17.29 -9.25 1.41
C ARG A 182 -17.02 -10.64 0.83
N LYS A 183 -16.47 -10.71 -0.38
CA LYS A 183 -16.11 -11.98 -1.04
C LYS A 183 -15.09 -12.80 -0.25
N TYR A 184 -14.14 -12.16 0.44
CA TYR A 184 -13.05 -12.84 1.16
C TYR A 184 -13.27 -12.94 2.69
N ALA A 185 -14.30 -12.30 3.24
CA ALA A 185 -14.51 -12.22 4.70
C ALA A 185 -14.67 -13.60 5.37
N ALA A 186 -15.38 -14.53 4.73
CA ALA A 186 -15.58 -15.88 5.25
C ALA A 186 -14.26 -16.67 5.27
N GLU A 187 -13.46 -16.58 4.20
CA GLU A 187 -12.15 -17.22 4.09
C GLU A 187 -11.17 -16.65 5.12
N ALA A 188 -11.15 -15.32 5.31
CA ALA A 188 -10.33 -14.67 6.32
C ALA A 188 -10.68 -15.12 7.75
N THR A 189 -11.97 -15.29 8.03
CA THR A 189 -12.45 -15.80 9.32
C THR A 189 -11.97 -17.24 9.56
N ALA A 190 -12.08 -18.10 8.55
CA ALA A 190 -11.61 -19.47 8.62
C ALA A 190 -10.08 -19.54 8.81
N ALA A 191 -9.30 -18.74 8.07
CA ALA A 191 -7.85 -18.72 8.15
C ALA A 191 -7.32 -18.28 9.53
N ILE A 192 -7.97 -17.30 10.17
CA ILE A 192 -7.60 -16.88 11.54
C ILE A 192 -7.92 -17.94 12.58
N ALA A 193 -8.98 -18.74 12.37
CA ALA A 193 -9.33 -19.85 13.24
C ALA A 193 -8.45 -21.10 13.02
N GLU A 194 -7.75 -21.21 11.89
CA GLU A 194 -7.02 -22.42 11.49
C GLU A 194 -5.64 -22.56 12.16
N GLY A 195 -5.47 -23.48 13.11
CA GLY A 195 -4.16 -23.80 13.72
C GLY A 195 -4.13 -23.58 15.24
N PRO A 196 -2.96 -23.68 15.89
CA PRO A 196 -2.86 -23.53 17.34
C PRO A 196 -3.32 -22.16 17.81
N VAL A 197 -4.17 -22.13 18.85
CA VAL A 197 -4.61 -20.90 19.49
C VAL A 197 -3.47 -20.32 20.31
N LEU A 198 -3.06 -19.09 19.99
CA LEU A 198 -2.04 -18.37 20.75
C LEU A 198 -2.56 -18.10 22.18
N ALA A 199 -1.82 -18.59 23.17
CA ALA A 199 -2.10 -18.38 24.58
C ALA A 199 -0.81 -18.55 25.40
N PRO A 200 -0.72 -17.98 26.63
CA PRO A 200 0.26 -18.40 27.61
C PRO A 200 0.08 -19.88 27.93
N THR A 201 1.16 -20.66 27.97
CA THR A 201 1.08 -22.10 28.28
C THR A 201 0.81 -22.39 29.75
N GLY A 202 0.96 -21.39 30.62
CA GLY A 202 0.90 -21.54 32.08
C GLY A 202 2.14 -22.20 32.69
N VAL A 203 3.12 -22.59 31.87
CA VAL A 203 4.37 -23.22 32.32
C VAL A 203 5.30 -22.16 32.90
N ALA A 204 5.84 -22.42 34.10
CA ALA A 204 6.81 -21.55 34.74
C ALA A 204 8.13 -21.51 33.94
N ARG A 205 8.81 -20.37 33.99
CA ARG A 205 10.11 -20.18 33.32
C ARG A 205 11.19 -21.03 33.97
N ASP A 206 11.97 -21.70 33.15
CA ASP A 206 13.20 -22.37 33.57
C ASP A 206 14.37 -21.39 33.44
N THR A 207 14.72 -20.76 34.57
CA THR A 207 15.77 -19.73 34.62
C THR A 207 17.18 -20.29 34.59
N ASP A 208 17.36 -21.61 34.63
CA ASP A 208 18.67 -22.26 34.60
C ASP A 208 19.17 -22.45 33.15
N ILE A 209 18.29 -22.31 32.16
CA ILE A 209 18.66 -22.38 30.73
C ILE A 209 19.44 -21.14 30.31
N TYR A 210 20.74 -21.31 30.06
CA TYR A 210 21.63 -20.27 29.55
C TYR A 210 22.67 -20.85 28.57
N LYS A 211 22.21 -21.24 27.37
CA LYS A 211 23.04 -21.98 26.40
C LYS A 211 23.70 -21.06 25.39
N ALA A 212 25.02 -21.16 25.22
CA ALA A 212 25.74 -20.45 24.15
C ALA A 212 25.37 -21.00 22.77
N GLY A 213 25.30 -20.11 21.78
CA GLY A 213 25.09 -20.49 20.39
C GLY A 213 25.01 -19.29 19.46
N THR A 214 24.85 -19.60 18.17
CA THR A 214 24.64 -18.64 17.10
C THR A 214 23.14 -18.49 16.89
N ILE A 215 22.64 -17.26 16.95
CA ILE A 215 21.22 -16.91 16.89
C ILE A 215 20.93 -16.26 15.53
N PRO A 216 19.95 -16.76 14.76
CA PRO A 216 19.46 -16.07 13.57
C PRO A 216 18.60 -14.87 13.99
N MET A 217 19.22 -13.71 14.16
CA MET A 217 18.56 -12.49 14.64
C MET A 217 18.11 -11.61 13.47
N GLU A 218 16.85 -11.19 13.48
CA GLU A 218 16.35 -10.20 12.54
C GLU A 218 16.85 -8.79 12.92
N THR A 219 17.58 -8.15 12.01
CA THR A 219 18.24 -6.85 12.27
C THR A 219 17.56 -5.67 11.59
N GLY A 220 16.42 -5.91 10.92
CA GLY A 220 15.75 -4.94 10.07
C GLY A 220 16.44 -4.72 8.71
N SER A 221 17.60 -5.34 8.51
CA SER A 221 18.32 -5.48 7.24
C SER A 221 18.26 -6.90 6.67
N GLY A 222 17.60 -7.81 7.39
CA GLY A 222 17.62 -9.25 7.16
C GLY A 222 18.09 -10.01 8.42
N VAL A 223 18.05 -11.33 8.31
CA VAL A 223 18.48 -12.26 9.36
C VAL A 223 20.00 -12.39 9.33
N GLU A 224 20.64 -12.02 10.43
CA GLU A 224 22.08 -12.17 10.64
C GLU A 224 22.35 -13.22 11.72
N GLN A 225 23.42 -14.00 11.54
CA GLN A 225 23.87 -14.97 12.52
C GLN A 225 24.72 -14.27 13.58
N VAL A 226 24.21 -14.14 14.80
CA VAL A 226 24.89 -13.41 15.89
C VAL A 226 25.15 -14.32 17.07
N GLU A 227 26.32 -14.18 17.69
CA GLU A 227 26.63 -14.93 18.92
C GLU A 227 25.79 -14.41 20.09
N GLY A 228 25.20 -15.34 20.85
CA GLY A 228 24.44 -14.98 22.04
C GLY A 228 24.14 -16.16 22.94
N ARG A 229 23.02 -16.06 23.66
CA ARG A 229 22.60 -17.06 24.64
C ARG A 229 21.12 -17.38 24.44
N TYR A 230 20.85 -18.65 24.14
CA TYR A 230 19.50 -19.22 24.15
C TYR A 230 19.04 -19.41 25.58
N LEU A 231 17.81 -19.01 25.83
CA LEU A 231 17.09 -19.18 27.10
C LEU A 231 15.87 -20.08 26.83
N ASP A 232 15.06 -20.33 27.87
CA ASP A 232 13.81 -21.08 27.74
C ASP A 232 12.72 -20.28 27.01
N GLY A 233 11.59 -20.93 26.70
CA GLY A 233 10.41 -20.28 26.11
C GLY A 233 10.60 -19.63 24.74
N GLY A 234 11.62 -20.05 23.98
CA GLY A 234 11.95 -19.44 22.70
C GLY A 234 12.54 -18.03 22.83
N THR A 235 13.10 -17.67 23.98
CA THR A 235 13.78 -16.38 24.19
C THR A 235 15.29 -16.50 24.03
N ALA A 236 15.95 -15.37 23.75
CA ALA A 236 17.41 -15.32 23.72
C ALA A 236 17.91 -13.92 24.11
N ILE A 237 19.20 -13.83 24.45
CA ILE A 237 19.87 -12.54 24.65
C ILE A 237 21.13 -12.44 23.80
N VAL A 238 21.36 -11.25 23.24
CA VAL A 238 22.55 -10.91 22.46
C VAL A 238 23.21 -9.69 23.08
N ARG A 239 24.54 -9.72 23.19
CA ARG A 239 25.33 -8.58 23.66
C ARG A 239 25.90 -7.84 22.46
N ARG A 240 25.53 -6.57 22.30
CA ARG A 240 26.09 -5.68 21.25
C ARG A 240 27.25 -4.83 21.74
N GLY A 241 27.36 -4.61 23.05
CA GLY A 241 28.40 -3.79 23.65
C GLY A 241 28.55 -3.97 25.17
N TYR A 242 29.40 -3.15 25.80
CA TYR A 242 29.72 -3.29 27.23
C TYR A 242 28.47 -3.20 28.14
N SER A 243 27.50 -2.35 27.76
CA SER A 243 26.23 -2.12 28.47
C SER A 243 25.01 -2.14 27.53
N ASP A 244 25.10 -2.89 26.44
CA ASP A 244 24.03 -2.97 25.44
C ASP A 244 23.68 -4.43 25.16
N PHE A 245 22.57 -4.87 25.74
CA PHE A 245 22.00 -6.19 25.56
C PHE A 245 20.65 -6.06 24.85
N VAL A 246 20.37 -7.01 23.97
CA VAL A 246 19.08 -7.13 23.28
C VAL A 246 18.43 -8.43 23.73
N VAL A 247 17.18 -8.33 24.18
CA VAL A 247 16.30 -9.46 24.47
C VAL A 247 15.52 -9.79 23.21
N LEU A 248 15.50 -11.06 22.87
CA LEU A 248 14.92 -11.59 21.64
C LEU A 248 13.82 -12.60 21.94
N GLN A 249 12.82 -12.66 21.06
CA GLN A 249 11.76 -13.67 21.04
C GLN A 249 11.74 -14.37 19.67
N ARG A 250 11.63 -15.70 19.67
CA ARG A 250 11.50 -16.49 18.45
C ARG A 250 10.15 -16.26 17.77
N LYS A 251 10.18 -16.11 16.44
CA LYS A 251 9.02 -16.14 15.54
C LYS A 251 9.43 -16.90 14.28
N GLY A 252 8.89 -18.11 14.10
CA GLY A 252 9.32 -19.03 13.04
C GLY A 252 10.78 -19.45 13.22
N ASP A 253 11.59 -19.26 12.18
CA ASP A 253 13.00 -19.69 12.17
C ASP A 253 14.00 -18.61 12.63
N ALA A 254 13.50 -17.42 13.00
CA ALA A 254 14.33 -16.29 13.41
C ALA A 254 13.93 -15.72 14.79
N TYR A 255 14.84 -14.94 15.37
CA TYR A 255 14.69 -14.25 16.63
C TYR A 255 14.56 -12.75 16.42
N TYR A 256 13.55 -12.14 17.04
CA TYR A 256 13.20 -10.74 16.86
C TYR A 256 13.45 -9.94 18.14
N PRO A 257 14.03 -8.73 18.05
CA PRO A 257 14.18 -7.84 19.19
C PRO A 257 12.85 -7.46 19.84
N VAL A 258 12.76 -7.67 21.16
CA VAL A 258 11.58 -7.31 21.97
C VAL A 258 11.90 -6.37 23.13
N ALA A 259 13.16 -6.27 23.56
CA ALA A 259 13.61 -5.25 24.51
C ALA A 259 15.11 -4.99 24.39
N THR A 260 15.56 -3.83 24.88
CA THR A 260 16.96 -3.54 25.15
C THR A 260 17.21 -3.50 26.65
N ALA A 261 18.43 -3.78 27.09
CA ALA A 261 18.83 -3.83 28.49
C ALA A 261 20.25 -3.29 28.68
N ASN A 262 20.48 -2.66 29.84
CA ASN A 262 21.74 -1.97 30.12
C ASN A 262 22.83 -2.88 30.72
N GLY A 263 22.51 -4.16 30.94
CA GLY A 263 23.41 -5.14 31.51
C GLY A 263 22.81 -6.54 31.49
N LYS A 264 23.66 -7.55 31.70
CA LYS A 264 23.26 -8.97 31.65
C LYS A 264 22.08 -9.28 32.59
N GLN A 265 22.14 -8.80 33.84
CA GLN A 265 21.09 -9.07 34.83
C GLN A 265 19.75 -8.42 34.46
N ASP A 266 19.78 -7.20 33.92
CA ASP A 266 18.58 -6.53 33.41
C ASP A 266 18.01 -7.29 32.20
N ALA A 267 18.87 -7.76 31.30
CA ALA A 267 18.45 -8.56 30.14
C ALA A 267 17.76 -9.86 30.56
N LEU A 268 18.35 -10.58 31.53
CA LEU A 268 17.77 -11.80 32.10
C LEU A 268 16.44 -11.51 32.80
N ALA A 269 16.37 -10.47 33.63
CA ALA A 269 15.14 -10.09 34.30
C ALA A 269 14.01 -9.74 33.31
N LYS A 270 14.33 -9.04 32.21
CA LYS A 270 13.35 -8.74 31.14
C LYS A 270 12.93 -10.00 30.38
N ALA A 271 13.88 -10.88 30.04
CA ALA A 271 13.58 -12.14 29.37
C ALA A 271 12.67 -13.05 30.23
N ASN A 272 12.95 -13.15 31.53
CA ASN A 272 12.19 -13.98 32.47
C ASN A 272 10.76 -13.48 32.74
N ARG A 273 10.44 -12.22 32.38
CA ARG A 273 9.05 -11.73 32.42
C ARG A 273 8.21 -12.22 31.24
N ILE A 274 8.85 -12.64 30.15
CA ILE A 274 8.16 -13.09 28.94
C ILE A 274 7.57 -14.47 29.21
N PRO A 275 6.22 -14.64 29.15
CA PRO A 275 5.60 -15.94 29.37
C PRO A 275 6.02 -16.93 28.26
N ILE A 276 5.98 -18.22 28.56
CA ILE A 276 6.07 -19.24 27.51
C ILE A 276 4.75 -19.21 26.73
N LEU A 277 4.82 -18.96 25.43
CA LEU A 277 3.66 -18.83 24.55
C LEU A 277 3.53 -20.07 23.66
N VAL A 278 2.30 -20.47 23.35
CA VAL A 278 2.03 -21.47 22.31
C VAL A 278 2.50 -20.91 20.97
N GLU A 279 3.44 -21.59 20.31
CA GLU A 279 3.91 -21.15 18.99
C GLU A 279 2.80 -21.31 17.94
N PRO A 280 2.70 -20.40 16.94
CA PRO A 280 1.69 -20.46 15.88
C PRO A 280 1.71 -21.70 14.97
N GLY A 281 2.63 -22.65 15.20
CA GLY A 281 2.89 -23.81 14.35
C GLY A 281 3.68 -23.46 13.10
N ALA A 282 4.05 -24.48 12.32
CA ALA A 282 4.64 -24.28 10.99
C ALA A 282 3.56 -23.91 9.97
N LEU A 283 3.94 -23.11 8.96
CA LEU A 283 3.08 -22.86 7.81
C LEU A 283 2.90 -24.16 6.99
N PRO A 284 1.68 -24.51 6.57
CA PRO A 284 1.46 -25.64 5.67
C PRO A 284 2.24 -25.49 4.36
N GLU A 285 2.69 -26.60 3.80
CA GLU A 285 3.31 -26.61 2.47
C GLU A 285 2.28 -26.15 1.43
N GLY A 286 2.64 -25.17 0.59
CA GLY A 286 1.71 -24.59 -0.38
C GLY A 286 0.65 -23.64 0.21
N ALA A 287 0.81 -23.18 1.46
CA ALA A 287 -0.12 -22.25 2.11
C ALA A 287 -0.53 -21.08 1.20
N THR A 288 -1.83 -20.77 1.18
CA THR A 288 -2.38 -19.63 0.44
C THR A 288 -1.85 -18.31 1.01
N ASP A 289 -1.96 -17.22 0.24
CA ASP A 289 -1.58 -15.89 0.73
C ASP A 289 -2.38 -15.50 1.98
N MET A 290 -3.64 -15.90 2.06
CA MET A 290 -4.50 -15.73 3.23
C MET A 290 -3.92 -16.44 4.47
N GLN A 291 -3.54 -17.72 4.33
CA GLN A 291 -2.99 -18.51 5.42
C GLN A 291 -1.62 -17.98 5.87
N ARG A 292 -0.76 -17.56 4.93
CA ARG A 292 0.53 -16.92 5.23
C ARG A 292 0.35 -15.63 6.03
N GLN A 293 -0.66 -14.84 5.68
CA GLN A 293 -0.95 -13.59 6.39
C GLN A 293 -1.56 -13.83 7.76
N ALA A 294 -2.50 -14.77 7.89
CA ALA A 294 -3.04 -15.16 9.19
C ALA A 294 -1.92 -15.63 10.13
N HIS A 295 -1.00 -16.47 9.65
CA HIS A 295 0.17 -16.92 10.40
C HIS A 295 1.10 -15.76 10.81
N ALA A 296 1.37 -14.82 9.90
CA ALA A 296 2.15 -13.63 10.21
C ALA A 296 1.52 -12.78 11.31
N ILE A 297 0.19 -12.58 11.28
CA ILE A 297 -0.58 -11.88 12.33
C ILE A 297 -0.39 -12.57 13.68
N ARG A 298 -0.50 -13.91 13.76
CA ARG A 298 -0.27 -14.64 15.01
C ARG A 298 1.13 -14.42 15.57
N GLY A 299 2.13 -14.45 14.69
CA GLY A 299 3.52 -14.17 15.06
C GLY A 299 3.72 -12.74 15.55
N ASP A 300 3.03 -11.75 14.98
CA ASP A 300 3.12 -10.35 15.43
C ASP A 300 2.46 -10.15 16.80
N VAL A 301 1.30 -10.77 17.05
CA VAL A 301 0.64 -10.75 18.37
C VAL A 301 1.53 -11.40 19.43
N LEU A 302 2.20 -12.52 19.09
CA LEU A 302 3.19 -13.17 19.96
C LEU A 302 4.32 -12.21 20.35
N LEU A 303 4.88 -11.47 19.38
CA LEU A 303 5.94 -10.50 19.65
C LEU A 303 5.46 -9.31 20.49
N ASP A 304 4.21 -8.87 20.33
CA ASP A 304 3.66 -7.78 21.15
C ASP A 304 3.49 -8.21 22.61
N VAL A 305 2.95 -9.41 22.86
CA VAL A 305 2.89 -9.97 24.22
C VAL A 305 4.30 -10.02 24.82
N ALA A 306 5.30 -10.50 24.09
CA ALA A 306 6.68 -10.55 24.56
C ALA A 306 7.26 -9.15 24.88
N ARG A 307 7.00 -8.14 24.04
CA ARG A 307 7.44 -6.75 24.28
C ARG A 307 6.80 -6.17 25.54
N GLN A 308 5.47 -6.29 25.68
CA GLN A 308 4.74 -5.75 26.84
C GLN A 308 5.15 -6.47 28.14
N SER A 309 5.35 -7.79 28.08
CA SER A 309 5.84 -8.58 29.22
C SER A 309 7.27 -8.19 29.60
N ALA A 310 8.20 -8.08 28.65
CA ALA A 310 9.58 -7.66 28.92
C ALA A 310 9.64 -6.26 29.56
N ALA A 311 8.76 -5.36 29.12
CA ALA A 311 8.59 -4.01 29.68
C ALA A 311 7.90 -3.99 31.06
N GLY A 312 7.43 -5.12 31.57
CA GLY A 312 6.71 -5.23 32.85
C GLY A 312 5.25 -4.73 32.79
N LYS A 313 4.69 -4.55 31.59
CA LYS A 313 3.32 -4.05 31.37
C LYS A 313 2.28 -5.17 31.29
N ALA A 314 2.70 -6.42 31.13
CA ALA A 314 1.84 -7.60 31.08
C ALA A 314 2.19 -8.65 32.16
N PRO A 315 2.04 -8.30 33.45
CA PRO A 315 2.51 -9.14 34.56
C PRO A 315 1.63 -10.36 34.86
N THR A 316 0.38 -10.41 34.40
CA THR A 316 -0.56 -11.52 34.68
C THR A 316 -1.08 -12.18 33.41
N ALA A 317 -1.54 -13.43 33.54
CA ALA A 317 -2.12 -14.18 32.42
C ALA A 317 -3.36 -13.49 31.84
N GLU A 318 -4.18 -12.82 32.66
CA GLU A 318 -5.35 -12.09 32.20
C GLU A 318 -4.96 -10.89 31.32
N ILE A 319 -3.92 -10.14 31.71
CA ILE A 319 -3.42 -9.01 30.92
C ILE A 319 -2.78 -9.51 29.62
N GLN A 320 -2.03 -10.62 29.67
CA GLN A 320 -1.47 -11.25 28.48
C GLN A 320 -2.57 -11.72 27.52
N GLN A 321 -3.61 -12.39 28.03
CA GLN A 321 -4.74 -12.83 27.22
C GLN A 321 -5.52 -11.65 26.65
N LYS A 322 -5.65 -10.55 27.41
CA LYS A 322 -6.23 -9.32 26.90
C LYS A 322 -5.42 -8.75 25.73
N ILE A 323 -4.09 -8.72 25.81
CA ILE A 323 -3.23 -8.28 24.68
C ILE A 323 -3.44 -9.18 23.46
N ILE A 324 -3.56 -10.50 23.66
CA ILE A 324 -3.82 -11.45 22.58
C ILE A 324 -5.19 -11.16 21.92
N ASN A 325 -6.23 -11.02 22.73
CA ASN A 325 -7.58 -10.74 22.24
C ASN A 325 -7.65 -9.37 21.54
N ASP A 326 -7.01 -8.35 22.10
CA ASP A 326 -6.90 -7.02 21.50
C ASP A 326 -6.10 -7.09 20.18
N GLY A 327 -5.07 -7.91 20.11
CA GLY A 327 -4.27 -8.15 18.91
C GLY A 327 -5.04 -8.86 17.78
N TYR A 328 -5.95 -9.77 18.14
CA TYR A 328 -6.88 -10.39 17.19
C TYR A 328 -8.11 -9.53 16.88
N SER A 329 -8.38 -8.50 17.69
CA SER A 329 -9.44 -7.55 17.42
C SER A 329 -9.17 -6.81 16.11
N GLY A 330 -10.08 -6.95 15.14
CA GLY A 330 -9.89 -6.42 13.79
C GLY A 330 -8.88 -7.19 12.93
N ALA A 331 -8.34 -8.33 13.37
CA ALA A 331 -7.47 -9.17 12.53
C ALA A 331 -8.23 -9.72 11.31
N VAL A 332 -9.50 -10.09 11.47
CA VAL A 332 -10.37 -10.51 10.36
C VAL A 332 -10.55 -9.37 9.37
N GLU A 333 -10.83 -8.15 9.84
CA GLU A 333 -10.95 -6.96 8.98
C GLU A 333 -9.64 -6.71 8.24
N LYS A 334 -8.49 -6.69 8.94
CA LYS A 334 -7.17 -6.50 8.32
C LYS A 334 -6.83 -7.57 7.29
N LEU A 335 -7.17 -8.83 7.58
CA LEU A 335 -6.88 -9.95 6.70
C LEU A 335 -7.79 -9.95 5.47
N THR A 336 -9.06 -9.62 5.67
CA THR A 336 -10.01 -9.41 4.57
C THR A 336 -9.54 -8.26 3.67
N GLU A 337 -9.09 -7.17 4.29
CA GLU A 337 -8.56 -6.00 3.60
C GLU A 337 -7.32 -6.34 2.77
N SER A 338 -6.39 -7.13 3.30
CA SER A 338 -5.11 -7.40 2.66
C SER A 338 -5.17 -8.36 1.47
N VAL A 339 -6.23 -9.15 1.35
CA VAL A 339 -6.46 -10.08 0.24
C VAL A 339 -7.59 -9.64 -0.70
N GLY A 340 -8.55 -8.87 -0.19
CA GLY A 340 -9.70 -8.35 -0.92
C GLY A 340 -9.44 -6.95 -1.47
N ALA A 341 -9.82 -5.93 -0.70
CA ALA A 341 -9.76 -4.53 -1.13
C ALA A 341 -8.35 -4.02 -1.42
N GLY A 342 -7.35 -4.49 -0.66
CA GLY A 342 -5.98 -4.02 -0.67
C GLY A 342 -5.28 -4.15 -2.03
N PRO A 343 -5.24 -5.37 -2.61
CA PRO A 343 -4.70 -5.58 -3.96
C PRO A 343 -5.42 -4.73 -5.03
N VAL A 344 -6.74 -4.59 -4.93
CA VAL A 344 -7.52 -3.80 -5.88
C VAL A 344 -7.16 -2.32 -5.81
N ARG A 345 -7.10 -1.73 -4.61
CA ARG A 345 -6.65 -0.34 -4.46
C ARG A 345 -5.23 -0.14 -4.93
N ALA A 346 -4.35 -1.10 -4.65
CA ALA A 346 -2.96 -1.02 -5.11
C ALA A 346 -2.84 -1.00 -6.63
N ASP A 347 -3.63 -1.80 -7.33
CA ASP A 347 -3.65 -1.81 -8.79
C ASP A 347 -4.22 -0.51 -9.37
N ILE A 348 -5.36 -0.05 -8.85
CA ILE A 348 -5.97 1.24 -9.24
C ILE A 348 -4.95 2.36 -9.07
N TYR A 349 -4.40 2.51 -7.88
CA TYR A 349 -3.42 3.55 -7.55
C TYR A 349 -2.17 3.50 -8.46
N ALA A 350 -1.63 2.30 -8.72
CA ALA A 350 -0.49 2.14 -9.61
C ALA A 350 -0.81 2.59 -11.05
N GLY A 351 -2.00 2.27 -11.57
CA GLY A 351 -2.41 2.71 -12.91
C GLY A 351 -2.69 4.21 -12.99
N VAL A 352 -3.32 4.81 -11.97
CA VAL A 352 -3.48 6.27 -11.87
C VAL A 352 -2.13 6.98 -11.96
N LYS A 353 -1.13 6.47 -11.22
CA LYS A 353 0.22 7.03 -11.22
C LYS A 353 0.90 6.94 -12.59
N ARG A 354 0.77 5.80 -13.28
CA ARG A 354 1.28 5.63 -14.66
C ARG A 354 0.58 6.57 -15.63
N HIS A 355 -0.74 6.71 -15.52
CA HIS A 355 -1.53 7.65 -16.33
C HIS A 355 -1.07 9.10 -16.15
N ASN A 356 -0.99 9.57 -14.91
CA ASN A 356 -0.59 10.94 -14.59
C ASN A 356 0.85 11.24 -15.05
N LYS A 357 1.77 10.27 -14.91
CA LYS A 357 3.12 10.38 -15.43
C LYS A 357 3.12 10.59 -16.95
N ARG A 358 2.36 9.77 -17.68
CA ARG A 358 2.23 9.86 -19.15
C ARG A 358 1.66 11.20 -19.58
N LEU A 359 0.62 11.70 -18.91
CA LEU A 359 0.04 13.01 -19.18
C LEU A 359 1.06 14.14 -18.97
N ARG A 360 1.87 14.07 -17.91
CA ARG A 360 2.93 15.05 -17.64
C ARG A 360 4.01 15.04 -18.73
N GLU A 361 4.42 13.86 -19.20
CA GLU A 361 5.38 13.73 -20.30
C GLU A 361 4.81 14.29 -21.61
N GLN A 362 3.56 13.98 -21.94
CA GLN A 362 2.87 14.55 -23.12
C GLN A 362 2.75 16.08 -23.04
N ALA A 363 2.39 16.61 -21.88
CA ALA A 363 2.31 18.06 -21.64
C ALA A 363 3.68 18.73 -21.79
N ALA A 364 4.76 18.07 -21.33
CA ALA A 364 6.11 18.59 -21.47
C ALA A 364 6.59 18.62 -22.92
N ILE A 365 6.30 17.57 -23.70
CA ILE A 365 6.58 17.54 -25.15
C ILE A 365 5.83 18.68 -25.85
N ALA A 366 4.53 18.85 -25.57
CA ALA A 366 3.73 19.93 -26.15
C ALA A 366 4.27 21.32 -25.78
N ALA A 367 4.71 21.52 -24.53
CA ALA A 367 5.32 22.77 -24.09
C ALA A 367 6.66 23.05 -24.79
N GLY A 368 7.50 22.02 -24.96
CA GLY A 368 8.75 22.10 -25.72
C GLY A 368 8.50 22.49 -27.18
N GLU A 369 7.61 21.77 -27.86
CA GLU A 369 7.26 22.01 -29.27
C GLU A 369 6.73 23.42 -29.49
N LYS A 370 5.85 23.89 -28.60
CA LYS A 370 5.34 25.26 -28.62
C LYS A 370 6.45 26.30 -28.47
N ALA A 371 7.38 26.10 -27.55
CA ALA A 371 8.50 27.02 -27.34
C ALA A 371 9.46 27.05 -28.55
N ARG A 372 9.70 25.89 -29.16
CA ARG A 372 10.50 25.77 -30.40
C ARG A 372 9.86 26.56 -31.54
N ALA A 373 8.56 26.34 -31.77
CA ALA A 373 7.81 27.04 -32.82
C ALA A 373 7.80 28.56 -32.60
N GLN A 374 7.62 29.03 -31.36
CA GLN A 374 7.67 30.44 -31.01
C GLN A 374 9.06 31.06 -31.22
N ALA A 375 10.13 30.35 -30.87
CA ALA A 375 11.49 30.82 -31.08
C ALA A 375 11.81 30.96 -32.59
N LEU A 376 11.43 29.97 -33.40
CA LEU A 376 11.59 30.02 -34.86
C LEU A 376 10.78 31.17 -35.47
N ALA A 377 9.52 31.35 -35.05
CA ALA A 377 8.67 32.46 -35.50
C ALA A 377 9.24 33.84 -35.12
N ALA A 378 9.99 33.92 -34.02
CA ALA A 378 10.70 35.14 -33.59
C ALA A 378 12.07 35.34 -34.28
N GLY A 379 12.38 34.56 -35.32
CA GLY A 379 13.62 34.69 -36.11
C GLY A 379 14.88 34.15 -35.41
N LYS A 380 14.74 33.30 -34.39
CA LYS A 380 15.88 32.64 -33.73
C LYS A 380 16.46 31.54 -34.61
N SER A 381 17.75 31.23 -34.42
CA SER A 381 18.39 30.11 -35.11
C SER A 381 17.86 28.76 -34.61
N THR A 382 18.06 27.69 -35.39
CA THR A 382 17.68 26.32 -35.00
C THR A 382 18.26 25.91 -33.64
N ALA A 383 19.52 26.25 -33.37
CA ALA A 383 20.16 25.96 -32.09
C ALA A 383 19.51 26.71 -30.91
N GLN A 384 19.11 27.96 -31.12
CA GLN A 384 18.41 28.75 -30.09
C GLN A 384 16.97 28.26 -29.88
N ALA A 385 16.30 27.82 -30.94
CA ALA A 385 14.97 27.22 -30.83
C ALA A 385 15.00 25.87 -30.09
N GLU A 386 16.05 25.07 -30.31
CA GLU A 386 16.26 23.82 -29.57
C GLU A 386 16.58 24.09 -28.08
N GLN A 387 17.37 25.11 -27.77
CA GLN A 387 17.57 25.54 -26.38
C GLN A 387 16.25 25.99 -25.71
N ALA A 388 15.36 26.64 -26.46
CA ALA A 388 14.04 27.02 -25.98
C ALA A 388 13.15 25.79 -25.74
N TYR A 389 13.18 24.81 -26.64
CA TYR A 389 12.53 23.50 -26.46
C TYR A 389 12.98 22.85 -25.15
N VAL A 390 14.29 22.62 -24.99
CA VAL A 390 14.85 21.93 -23.81
C VAL A 390 14.48 22.65 -22.52
N ARG A 391 14.54 23.99 -22.51
CA ARG A 391 14.17 24.79 -21.34
C ARG A 391 12.69 24.65 -21.00
N ALA A 392 11.79 24.77 -21.98
CA ALA A 392 10.35 24.67 -21.75
C ALA A 392 9.94 23.24 -21.37
N HIS A 393 10.50 22.23 -22.03
CA HIS A 393 10.31 20.82 -21.72
C HIS A 393 10.76 20.50 -20.29
N ARG A 394 11.98 20.90 -19.88
CA ARG A 394 12.47 20.70 -18.51
C ARG A 394 11.65 21.46 -17.48
N ARG A 395 11.14 22.65 -17.81
CA ARG A 395 10.27 23.41 -16.91
C ARG A 395 8.92 22.71 -16.72
N ALA A 396 8.34 22.17 -17.78
CA ALA A 396 7.09 21.41 -17.70
C ALA A 396 7.24 20.05 -17.00
N LEU A 397 8.43 19.44 -17.08
CA LEU A 397 8.80 18.28 -16.26
C LEU A 397 9.22 18.65 -14.84
N GLY A 398 9.56 19.92 -14.58
CA GLY A 398 9.94 20.43 -13.27
C GLY A 398 8.78 20.37 -12.28
N THR A 399 9.10 20.43 -10.98
CA THR A 399 8.09 20.33 -9.92
C THR A 399 7.91 21.69 -9.27
N GLU A 400 6.68 22.19 -9.24
CA GLU A 400 6.38 23.45 -8.56
C GLU A 400 6.65 23.34 -7.05
N THR A 401 7.20 24.39 -6.47
CA THR A 401 7.43 24.44 -5.02
C THR A 401 6.23 25.06 -4.32
N ARG A 402 6.05 24.71 -3.04
CA ARG A 402 4.96 25.25 -2.23
C ARG A 402 5.06 26.76 -1.99
N GLY A 403 6.27 27.31 -1.99
CA GLY A 403 6.51 28.75 -1.89
C GLY A 403 6.42 29.51 -3.21
N GLY A 404 6.00 28.87 -4.31
CA GLY A 404 5.76 29.54 -5.59
C GLY A 404 6.94 29.58 -6.56
N GLY A 405 7.96 28.74 -6.36
CA GLY A 405 9.09 28.52 -7.27
C GLY A 405 8.92 27.24 -8.10
N VAL A 406 9.99 26.82 -8.80
CA VAL A 406 10.04 25.55 -9.54
C VAL A 406 11.38 24.87 -9.27
N ILE A 407 11.35 23.59 -8.90
CA ILE A 407 12.50 22.69 -8.94
C ILE A 407 12.72 22.28 -10.40
N PRO A 408 13.84 22.68 -11.02
CA PRO A 408 14.15 22.27 -12.39
C PRO A 408 14.29 20.74 -12.51
N HIS A 409 13.94 20.19 -13.67
CA HIS A 409 14.32 18.82 -13.98
C HIS A 409 15.80 18.76 -14.36
N PHE A 410 16.62 18.16 -13.49
CA PHE A 410 18.04 17.88 -13.74
C PHE A 410 18.21 16.49 -14.35
N ASP A 411 18.96 16.42 -15.45
CA ASP A 411 19.15 15.21 -16.25
C ASP A 411 20.44 14.49 -15.84
N HIS A 412 20.45 13.97 -14.61
CA HIS A 412 21.61 13.28 -14.03
C HIS A 412 21.54 11.78 -14.29
N LYS A 413 22.70 11.17 -14.57
CA LYS A 413 22.82 9.72 -14.78
C LYS A 413 22.64 8.96 -13.47
N ILE A 414 21.86 7.88 -13.53
CA ILE A 414 21.65 6.93 -12.42
C ILE A 414 22.00 5.52 -12.91
N PRO A 415 22.88 4.75 -12.23
CA PRO A 415 23.61 5.11 -11.01
C PRO A 415 24.65 6.23 -11.26
N PRO A 416 24.91 7.08 -10.26
CA PRO A 416 25.88 8.15 -10.37
C PRO A 416 27.30 7.59 -10.45
N GLU A 417 28.13 8.20 -11.30
CA GLU A 417 29.49 7.71 -11.57
C GLU A 417 30.38 7.80 -10.33
N SER A 418 30.13 8.80 -9.47
CA SER A 418 30.89 8.98 -8.24
C SER A 418 30.67 7.89 -7.20
N LEU A 419 29.53 7.19 -7.25
CA LEU A 419 29.24 6.06 -6.36
C LEU A 419 29.56 4.73 -7.02
N GLY A 420 29.36 4.61 -8.33
CA GLY A 420 29.38 3.34 -9.03
C GLY A 420 28.16 2.46 -8.69
N GLU A 421 27.96 1.42 -9.48
CA GLU A 421 26.73 0.61 -9.43
C GLU A 421 26.54 -0.15 -8.11
N GLU A 422 27.61 -0.75 -7.56
CA GLU A 422 27.52 -1.57 -6.34
C GLU A 422 27.12 -0.74 -5.12
N LYS A 423 27.79 0.40 -4.89
CA LYS A 423 27.48 1.30 -3.77
C LYS A 423 26.10 1.92 -3.94
N HIS A 424 25.76 2.36 -5.15
CA HIS A 424 24.42 2.89 -5.44
C HIS A 424 23.33 1.85 -5.14
N LYS A 425 23.49 0.59 -5.57
CA LYS A 425 22.53 -0.49 -5.29
C LYS A 425 22.37 -0.77 -3.80
N SER A 426 23.47 -0.76 -3.04
CA SER A 426 23.45 -0.93 -1.59
C SER A 426 22.67 0.21 -0.90
N LEU A 427 22.97 1.46 -1.28
CA LEU A 427 22.28 2.65 -0.79
C LEU A 427 20.80 2.64 -1.14
N TYR A 428 20.46 2.32 -2.38
CA TYR A 428 19.09 2.20 -2.87
C TYR A 428 18.27 1.22 -2.01
N ARG A 429 18.82 0.02 -1.76
CA ARG A 429 18.21 -1.00 -0.87
C ARG A 429 18.10 -0.55 0.59
N SER A 430 18.95 0.37 1.04
CA SER A 430 18.88 0.94 2.39
C SER A 430 17.79 2.01 2.55
N GLY A 431 17.23 2.50 1.44
CA GLY A 431 16.28 3.61 1.41
C GLY A 431 16.93 5.00 1.48
N ILE A 432 18.24 5.10 1.23
CA ILE A 432 18.96 6.37 1.01
C ILE A 432 19.35 6.40 -0.47
N ARG A 433 18.67 7.22 -1.28
CA ARG A 433 18.91 7.28 -2.72
C ARG A 433 19.82 8.47 -3.01
N ALA A 434 21.12 8.26 -2.98
CA ALA A 434 22.11 9.31 -3.26
C ALA A 434 22.34 9.46 -4.77
N PHE A 435 22.38 10.71 -5.23
CA PHE A 435 22.57 11.06 -6.64
C PHE A 435 24.03 11.44 -6.97
N GLY A 436 24.95 11.29 -6.01
CA GLY A 436 26.36 11.52 -6.22
C GLY A 436 26.75 12.99 -6.30
N LYS A 437 28.07 13.24 -6.37
CA LYS A 437 28.66 14.59 -6.33
C LYS A 437 28.39 15.39 -7.60
N GLU A 438 28.03 14.73 -8.71
CA GLU A 438 27.62 15.38 -9.96
C GLU A 438 26.42 16.33 -9.79
N THR A 439 25.64 16.14 -8.73
CA THR A 439 24.50 17.02 -8.39
C THR A 439 24.87 18.20 -7.49
N ALA A 440 26.12 18.27 -7.01
CA ALA A 440 26.52 19.26 -6.01
C ALA A 440 26.39 20.72 -6.48
N ASP A 441 26.52 20.93 -7.79
CA ASP A 441 26.53 22.26 -8.41
C ASP A 441 25.19 22.62 -9.06
N ASP A 442 24.12 21.85 -8.80
CA ASP A 442 22.78 22.13 -9.33
C ASP A 442 22.21 23.48 -8.87
N TYR A 443 22.61 23.92 -7.66
CA TYR A 443 22.16 25.18 -7.05
C TYR A 443 23.35 25.98 -6.54
N ALA A 444 23.58 27.15 -7.14
CA ALA A 444 24.66 28.04 -6.74
C ALA A 444 24.48 28.56 -5.31
N VAL A 445 23.24 28.76 -4.85
CA VAL A 445 22.93 29.24 -3.49
C VAL A 445 23.47 28.32 -2.39
N ILE A 446 23.65 27.02 -2.64
CA ILE A 446 24.20 26.09 -1.63
C ILE A 446 25.63 26.48 -1.27
N HIS A 447 26.46 26.73 -2.28
CA HIS A 447 27.85 27.16 -2.08
C HIS A 447 27.93 28.58 -1.49
N GLN A 448 27.02 29.48 -1.88
CA GLN A 448 26.94 30.83 -1.31
C GLN A 448 26.64 30.85 0.19
N ARG A 449 25.90 29.84 0.68
CA ARG A 449 25.51 29.69 2.10
C ARG A 449 26.23 28.52 2.78
N ALA A 450 27.33 28.04 2.20
CA ALA A 450 28.02 26.84 2.68
C ALA A 450 28.45 27.00 4.15
N GLY A 451 28.15 26.00 4.97
CA GLY A 451 28.51 25.99 6.39
C GLY A 451 27.62 26.86 7.32
N ASP A 452 26.84 27.79 6.78
CA ASP A 452 25.94 28.66 7.55
C ASP A 452 24.57 28.01 7.77
N LEU A 453 24.46 27.25 8.86
CA LEU A 453 23.22 26.62 9.29
C LEU A 453 22.08 27.64 9.53
N LYS A 454 22.40 28.86 9.96
CA LYS A 454 21.40 29.89 10.23
C LYS A 454 20.82 30.44 8.92
N ALA A 455 21.63 30.61 7.88
CA ALA A 455 21.18 30.99 6.54
C ALA A 455 20.25 29.94 5.89
N TRP A 456 20.33 28.69 6.35
CA TRP A 456 19.40 27.61 6.01
C TRP A 456 18.21 27.47 6.97
N GLY A 457 18.11 28.34 7.98
CA GLY A 457 16.99 28.35 8.93
C GLY A 457 17.10 27.33 10.07
N PHE A 458 18.26 26.69 10.26
CA PHE A 458 18.52 25.90 11.45
C PHE A 458 18.90 26.81 12.63
N SER A 459 18.51 26.40 13.84
CA SER A 459 18.89 27.07 15.08
C SER A 459 19.60 26.06 15.97
N VAL A 460 20.90 26.28 16.19
CA VAL A 460 21.80 25.35 16.89
C VAL A 460 22.53 26.09 18.00
N SER A 461 22.67 25.46 19.17
CA SER A 461 23.42 25.98 20.31
C SER A 461 24.28 24.86 20.90
N GLY A 462 25.54 24.79 20.48
CA GLY A 462 26.41 23.64 20.76
C GLY A 462 25.80 22.35 20.17
N ASP A 463 25.72 21.29 20.97
CA ASP A 463 25.10 20.01 20.57
C ASP A 463 23.56 20.05 20.53
N LYS A 464 22.92 21.16 20.92
CA LYS A 464 21.46 21.27 20.98
C LYS A 464 20.91 21.84 19.68
N VAL A 465 20.00 21.09 19.06
CA VAL A 465 19.25 21.54 17.87
C VAL A 465 17.85 21.96 18.30
N LYS A 466 17.43 23.17 17.92
CA LYS A 466 16.05 23.60 18.11
C LYS A 466 15.18 23.01 17.00
N THR A 467 14.39 22.02 17.35
CA THR A 467 13.40 21.36 16.49
C THR A 467 12.03 22.07 16.55
N SER A 468 11.13 21.69 15.64
CA SER A 468 9.77 22.22 15.61
C SER A 468 8.90 21.69 16.76
N ASP A 469 7.85 22.45 17.10
CA ASP A 469 6.87 22.07 18.13
C ASP A 469 5.84 21.10 17.54
N LEU A 470 5.89 19.83 17.98
CA LEU A 470 5.01 18.80 17.45
C LEU A 470 3.54 19.03 17.80
N SER A 471 3.22 19.60 18.95
CA SER A 471 1.83 19.84 19.34
C SER A 471 1.18 20.83 18.37
N LYS A 472 1.92 21.88 17.99
CA LYS A 472 1.47 22.83 16.96
C LYS A 472 1.36 22.17 15.58
N LEU A 473 2.36 21.38 15.19
CA LEU A 473 2.33 20.66 13.90
C LEU A 473 1.13 19.69 13.83
N THR A 474 0.84 18.97 14.91
CA THR A 474 -0.28 18.02 14.99
C THR A 474 -1.62 18.76 14.89
N ALA A 475 -1.78 19.87 15.60
CA ALA A 475 -2.99 20.69 15.52
C ALA A 475 -3.19 21.24 14.10
N HIS A 476 -2.12 21.74 13.47
CA HIS A 476 -2.14 22.27 12.11
C HIS A 476 -2.50 21.21 11.05
N ASN A 477 -2.03 19.98 11.24
CA ASN A 477 -2.27 18.86 10.32
C ASN A 477 -3.54 18.04 10.64
N ALA A 478 -4.30 18.39 11.69
CA ALA A 478 -5.42 17.58 12.16
C ALA A 478 -6.51 17.42 11.10
N THR A 479 -6.83 18.47 10.34
CA THR A 479 -7.81 18.41 9.25
C THR A 479 -7.38 17.44 8.15
N PHE A 480 -6.10 17.48 7.75
CA PHE A 480 -5.55 16.56 6.76
C PHE A 480 -5.70 15.11 7.25
N VAL A 481 -5.18 14.81 8.44
CA VAL A 481 -5.18 13.43 8.97
C VAL A 481 -6.60 12.90 9.19
N ASN A 482 -7.52 13.73 9.68
CA ASN A 482 -8.86 13.29 10.07
C ASN A 482 -9.88 13.33 8.93
N LYS A 483 -9.69 14.19 7.93
CA LYS A 483 -10.69 14.41 6.86
C LYS A 483 -10.20 14.10 5.45
N VAL A 484 -8.90 14.23 5.16
CA VAL A 484 -8.35 13.98 3.82
C VAL A 484 -7.89 12.53 3.68
N LEU A 485 -7.21 12.01 4.70
CA LEU A 485 -6.90 10.59 4.75
C LEU A 485 -8.17 9.78 5.00
N ASP A 486 -8.31 8.65 4.31
CA ASP A 486 -9.35 7.69 4.60
C ASP A 486 -8.96 6.76 5.78
N LYS A 487 -9.88 5.85 6.15
CA LYS A 487 -9.63 4.89 7.23
C LYS A 487 -8.48 3.94 6.89
N SER A 488 -8.36 3.49 5.65
CA SER A 488 -7.35 2.53 5.21
C SER A 488 -5.95 3.14 5.21
N GLU A 489 -5.81 4.39 4.79
CA GLU A 489 -4.57 5.17 4.76
C GLU A 489 -4.09 5.48 6.19
N ARG A 490 -5.00 5.92 7.06
CA ARG A 490 -4.69 6.08 8.49
C ARG A 490 -4.24 4.76 9.10
N ASN A 491 -4.96 3.68 8.84
CA ASN A 491 -4.60 2.36 9.35
C ASN A 491 -3.24 1.89 8.85
N ALA A 492 -2.88 2.16 7.58
CA ALA A 492 -1.59 1.80 7.03
C ALA A 492 -0.44 2.56 7.73
N LEU A 493 -0.62 3.86 7.99
CA LEU A 493 0.30 4.67 8.79
C LEU A 493 0.37 4.18 10.25
N THR A 494 -0.77 3.85 10.87
CA THR A 494 -0.81 3.26 12.22
C THR A 494 -0.05 1.93 12.26
N THR A 495 -0.27 1.03 11.30
CA THR A 495 0.44 -0.26 11.19
C THR A 495 1.94 -0.05 11.01
N TYR A 496 2.35 0.93 10.21
CA TYR A 496 3.75 1.29 10.07
C TYR A 496 4.37 1.67 11.43
N THR A 497 3.75 2.62 12.13
CA THR A 497 4.22 3.07 13.45
C THR A 497 4.10 2.01 14.55
N GLY A 498 3.26 0.99 14.35
CA GLY A 498 3.03 -0.12 15.28
C GLY A 498 4.08 -1.23 15.31
N GLY A 499 5.18 -1.08 14.57
CA GLY A 499 6.29 -2.04 14.56
C GLY A 499 6.40 -2.88 13.29
N SER A 500 5.48 -2.76 12.34
CA SER A 500 5.60 -3.45 11.02
C SER A 500 6.50 -2.70 10.03
N TYR A 501 7.07 -1.55 10.42
CA TYR A 501 7.90 -0.71 9.56
C TYR A 501 9.09 -1.42 8.91
N HIS A 502 9.62 -2.50 9.51
CA HIS A 502 10.72 -3.26 8.93
C HIS A 502 10.33 -3.98 7.64
N ALA A 503 9.24 -4.75 7.67
CA ALA A 503 8.72 -5.47 6.50
C ALA A 503 8.24 -4.49 5.41
N ILE A 504 7.54 -3.43 5.82
CA ILE A 504 7.06 -2.38 4.92
C ILE A 504 8.24 -1.69 4.22
N ASN A 505 9.27 -1.26 4.96
CA ASN A 505 10.43 -0.62 4.36
C ASN A 505 11.27 -1.62 3.54
N ALA A 506 11.32 -2.91 3.90
CA ALA A 506 11.98 -3.92 3.07
C ALA A 506 11.28 -4.12 1.72
N ALA A 507 9.95 -4.10 1.71
CA ALA A 507 9.16 -4.14 0.48
C ALA A 507 9.39 -2.87 -0.37
N ILE A 508 9.30 -1.67 0.22
CA ILE A 508 9.52 -0.40 -0.48
C ILE A 508 10.92 -0.31 -1.10
N THR A 509 11.94 -0.78 -0.38
CA THR A 509 13.33 -0.69 -0.86
C THR A 509 13.76 -1.88 -1.73
N GLY A 510 12.85 -2.83 -2.00
CA GLY A 510 13.15 -4.04 -2.78
C GLY A 510 14.16 -4.98 -2.10
N ARG A 511 14.30 -4.90 -0.77
CA ARG A 511 15.06 -5.88 0.02
C ARG A 511 14.27 -7.17 0.21
N ASP A 512 12.95 -7.05 0.29
CA ASP A 512 12.04 -8.18 0.18
C ASP A 512 11.51 -8.22 -1.28
N PRO A 513 11.98 -9.18 -2.10
CA PRO A 513 11.51 -9.31 -3.48
C PRO A 513 10.08 -9.87 -3.57
N ASN A 514 9.59 -10.55 -2.53
CA ASN A 514 8.31 -11.24 -2.53
C ASN A 514 7.50 -10.91 -1.26
N PRO A 515 7.16 -9.63 -1.02
CA PRO A 515 6.44 -9.23 0.18
C PRO A 515 5.03 -9.82 0.20
N SER A 516 4.52 -10.09 1.40
CA SER A 516 3.15 -10.57 1.59
C SER A 516 2.12 -9.60 1.00
N GLY A 517 0.95 -10.11 0.60
CA GLY A 517 -0.16 -9.26 0.11
C GLY A 517 -0.57 -8.16 1.11
N SER A 518 -0.55 -8.45 2.41
CA SER A 518 -0.78 -7.46 3.48
C SER A 518 0.28 -6.35 3.52
N THR A 519 1.54 -6.71 3.31
CA THR A 519 2.63 -5.72 3.24
C THR A 519 2.49 -4.86 2.00
N LYS A 520 2.21 -5.46 0.82
CA LYS A 520 1.97 -4.72 -0.43
C LYS A 520 0.79 -3.74 -0.29
N THR A 521 -0.31 -4.20 0.30
CA THR A 521 -1.49 -3.38 0.58
C THR A 521 -1.14 -2.20 1.50
N THR A 522 -0.39 -2.47 2.57
CA THR A 522 0.04 -1.43 3.51
C THR A 522 0.97 -0.41 2.84
N VAL A 523 1.90 -0.88 2.01
CA VAL A 523 2.80 -0.02 1.21
C VAL A 523 1.97 0.89 0.30
N SER A 524 1.01 0.33 -0.45
CA SER A 524 0.15 1.15 -1.31
C SER A 524 -0.68 2.16 -0.54
N GLY A 525 -1.22 1.79 0.64
CA GLY A 525 -1.96 2.73 1.49
C GLY A 525 -1.08 3.87 2.02
N ILE A 526 0.18 3.57 2.35
CA ILE A 526 1.15 4.60 2.76
C ILE A 526 1.52 5.50 1.58
N GLU A 527 1.77 4.93 0.41
CA GLU A 527 2.08 5.72 -0.79
C GLU A 527 0.91 6.63 -1.17
N SER A 528 -0.34 6.11 -1.15
CA SER A 528 -1.55 6.92 -1.36
C SER A 528 -1.66 8.05 -0.34
N ALA A 529 -1.43 7.77 0.95
CA ALA A 529 -1.44 8.79 1.99
C ALA A 529 -0.38 9.88 1.75
N PHE A 530 0.80 9.50 1.23
CA PHE A 530 1.85 10.44 0.90
C PHE A 530 1.58 11.25 -0.36
N ASP A 531 0.94 10.67 -1.37
CA ASP A 531 0.53 11.41 -2.57
C ASP A 531 -0.57 12.42 -2.22
N LYS A 532 -1.59 12.01 -1.44
CA LYS A 532 -2.59 12.96 -0.88
C LYS A 532 -1.94 14.01 0.00
N PHE A 533 -0.93 13.65 0.79
CA PHE A 533 -0.18 14.63 1.55
C PHE A 533 0.54 15.58 0.59
N ASN A 534 1.23 15.10 -0.44
CA ASN A 534 1.88 15.99 -1.40
C ASN A 534 0.88 16.93 -2.10
N GLU A 535 -0.35 16.51 -2.36
CA GLU A 535 -1.38 17.36 -2.94
C GLU A 535 -1.97 18.37 -1.92
N HIS A 536 -2.30 17.90 -0.71
CA HIS A 536 -3.05 18.68 0.29
C HIS A 536 -2.22 19.10 1.51
N ASN A 537 -0.90 19.02 1.46
CA ASN A 537 -0.05 19.24 2.65
C ASN A 537 -0.20 20.70 3.14
N PRO A 538 -0.64 20.87 4.40
CA PRO A 538 -0.96 22.19 4.93
C PRO A 538 0.29 22.96 5.38
N ASN A 539 1.48 22.35 5.36
CA ASN A 539 2.71 22.96 5.87
C ASN A 539 3.30 23.95 4.85
N ILE A 540 3.06 25.24 5.11
CA ILE A 540 3.72 26.34 4.40
C ILE A 540 5.04 26.70 5.08
N GLU A 541 5.08 26.65 6.40
CA GLU A 541 6.30 26.90 7.17
C GLU A 541 7.18 25.65 7.26
N PRO A 542 8.49 25.74 6.98
CA PRO A 542 9.38 24.60 7.09
C PRO A 542 9.57 24.17 8.55
N MET A 543 9.49 22.87 8.79
CA MET A 543 9.80 22.27 10.08
C MET A 543 11.24 21.76 10.13
N THR A 544 11.79 21.70 11.35
CA THR A 544 13.09 21.06 11.62
C THR A 544 12.86 19.81 12.46
N VAL A 545 13.23 18.66 11.92
CA VAL A 545 13.10 17.34 12.53
C VAL A 545 14.43 16.60 12.53
N MET A 546 14.56 15.59 13.38
CA MET A 546 15.81 14.84 13.58
C MET A 546 15.58 13.34 13.48
N ARG A 547 16.61 12.63 13.01
CA ARG A 547 16.65 11.18 13.03
C ARG A 547 18.04 10.71 13.38
N GLY A 548 18.19 9.96 14.47
CA GLY A 548 19.36 9.12 14.64
C GLY A 548 19.17 7.84 13.86
N THR A 549 20.21 7.41 13.17
CA THR A 549 20.19 6.17 12.39
C THR A 549 21.58 5.56 12.33
N ARG A 550 21.77 4.56 11.48
CA ARG A 550 23.04 3.86 11.32
C ARG A 550 23.47 3.79 9.88
N VAL A 551 24.77 3.68 9.66
CA VAL A 551 25.34 3.30 8.36
C VAL A 551 24.70 1.97 7.93
N PRO A 552 24.18 1.86 6.69
CA PRO A 552 23.55 0.64 6.22
C PRO A 552 24.51 -0.56 6.31
N SER A 553 24.03 -1.71 6.80
CA SER A 553 24.87 -2.92 6.94
C SER A 553 25.38 -3.47 5.59
N GLY A 554 24.74 -3.12 4.48
CA GLY A 554 25.21 -3.44 3.14
C GLY A 554 26.37 -2.56 2.63
N TRP A 555 26.80 -1.54 3.38
CA TRP A 555 27.93 -0.71 3.00
C TRP A 555 29.25 -1.40 3.38
N LYS A 556 30.16 -1.57 2.41
CA LYS A 556 31.42 -2.29 2.60
C LYS A 556 32.62 -1.40 2.99
N GLY A 557 32.46 -0.07 2.97
CA GLY A 557 33.51 0.89 3.34
C GLY A 557 33.42 1.34 4.81
N THR A 558 34.24 2.32 5.19
CA THR A 558 34.18 2.91 6.54
C THR A 558 32.93 3.78 6.72
N ALA A 559 32.58 4.06 7.98
CA ALA A 559 31.48 4.99 8.29
C ALA A 559 31.75 6.41 7.77
N ALA A 560 33.01 6.87 7.80
CA ALA A 560 33.40 8.16 7.24
C ALA A 560 33.21 8.18 5.72
N GLU A 561 33.72 7.15 5.02
CA GLU A 561 33.54 6.99 3.58
C GLU A 561 32.07 6.96 3.16
N TYR A 562 31.20 6.32 3.96
CA TYR A 562 29.76 6.34 3.74
C TYR A 562 29.21 7.76 3.79
N ILE A 563 29.55 8.52 4.83
CA ILE A 563 29.06 9.88 5.02
C ILE A 563 29.52 10.78 3.87
N ASP A 564 30.81 10.73 3.51
CA ASP A 564 31.38 11.59 2.47
C ASP A 564 30.82 11.28 1.08
N ALA A 565 30.69 10.00 0.75
CA ALA A 565 30.18 9.57 -0.55
C ALA A 565 28.67 9.86 -0.71
N THR A 566 27.90 9.71 0.36
CA THR A 566 26.43 9.80 0.32
C THR A 566 25.93 11.22 0.49
N PHE A 567 26.64 12.05 1.27
CA PHE A 567 26.20 13.37 1.71
C PHE A 567 27.21 14.47 1.38
N THR A 568 27.84 14.41 0.21
CA THR A 568 28.66 15.53 -0.28
C THR A 568 27.83 16.82 -0.25
N VAL A 569 28.38 17.93 0.25
CA VAL A 569 27.66 19.22 0.30
C VAL A 569 27.23 19.63 -1.12
N GLY A 570 25.99 20.08 -1.26
CA GLY A 570 25.31 20.35 -2.54
C GLY A 570 24.57 19.14 -3.11
N SER A 571 25.06 17.92 -2.85
CA SER A 571 24.51 16.74 -3.50
C SER A 571 23.08 16.43 -3.08
N LYS A 572 22.32 15.89 -4.04
CA LYS A 572 20.95 15.41 -3.84
C LYS A 572 20.95 14.03 -3.21
N MET A 573 20.07 13.88 -2.23
CA MET A 573 19.66 12.60 -1.66
C MET A 573 18.15 12.56 -1.57
N GLN A 574 17.55 11.48 -2.06
CA GLN A 574 16.12 11.24 -1.94
C GLN A 574 15.84 10.21 -0.85
N ILE A 575 14.82 10.50 -0.04
CA ILE A 575 14.28 9.55 0.92
C ILE A 575 13.61 8.39 0.18
N GLY A 576 14.23 7.21 0.19
CA GLY A 576 13.79 6.04 -0.56
C GLY A 576 12.94 5.05 0.23
N LYS A 577 12.66 5.33 1.50
CA LYS A 577 11.84 4.52 2.41
C LYS A 577 11.02 5.44 3.32
N VAL A 578 9.99 4.91 3.98
CA VAL A 578 9.28 5.68 5.01
C VAL A 578 10.28 6.04 6.09
N THR A 579 10.50 7.34 6.31
CA THR A 579 11.56 7.80 7.21
C THR A 579 10.92 8.46 8.42
N SER A 580 10.86 7.71 9.50
CA SER A 580 10.44 8.22 10.81
C SER A 580 11.50 9.18 11.36
N THR A 581 11.05 10.37 11.74
CA THR A 581 11.86 11.39 12.39
C THR A 581 11.15 11.85 13.66
N THR A 582 11.83 12.61 14.51
CA THR A 582 11.27 13.09 15.77
C THR A 582 11.67 14.53 16.00
N THR A 583 10.84 15.26 16.73
CA THR A 583 11.20 16.58 17.26
C THR A 583 11.96 16.48 18.59
N LYS A 584 12.15 15.28 19.16
CA LYS A 584 12.91 15.07 20.40
C LYS A 584 14.32 14.56 20.12
N GLN A 585 15.32 15.38 20.42
CA GLN A 585 16.74 15.01 20.26
C GLN A 585 17.12 13.73 21.04
N ALA A 586 16.59 13.54 22.24
CA ALA A 586 16.83 12.33 23.04
C ALA A 586 16.26 11.06 22.39
N THR A 587 15.05 11.16 21.82
CA THR A 587 14.44 10.06 21.07
C THR A 587 15.24 9.75 19.81
N ALA A 588 15.68 10.79 19.07
CA ALA A 588 16.52 10.61 17.88
C ALA A 588 17.83 9.88 18.23
N LYS A 589 18.49 10.26 19.33
CA LYS A 589 19.68 9.55 19.84
C LYS A 589 19.37 8.08 20.15
N GLY A 590 18.21 7.78 20.74
CA GLY A 590 17.79 6.40 21.05
C GLY A 590 17.61 5.51 19.81
N PHE A 591 17.31 6.10 18.64
CA PHE A 591 17.20 5.39 17.37
C PHE A 591 18.53 5.16 16.63
N ALA A 592 19.61 5.83 17.06
CA ALA A 592 20.91 5.67 16.42
C ALA A 592 21.43 4.24 16.68
N GLY A 593 21.69 3.51 15.60
CA GLY A 593 22.32 2.19 15.65
C GLY A 593 23.82 2.29 15.39
N HIS A 594 24.56 1.19 15.50
CA HIS A 594 26.00 1.20 15.21
C HIS A 594 26.32 0.75 13.77
N PRO A 595 27.22 1.43 13.03
CA PRO A 595 27.83 2.74 13.34
C PRO A 595 26.82 3.90 13.22
N PRO A 596 26.77 4.85 14.18
CA PRO A 596 25.69 5.84 14.24
C PRO A 596 25.96 7.08 13.38
N TYR A 597 24.88 7.70 12.90
CA TYR A 597 24.90 9.10 12.45
C TYR A 597 23.53 9.76 12.66
N MET A 598 23.53 11.09 12.64
CA MET A 598 22.35 11.94 12.81
C MET A 598 21.99 12.61 11.48
N MET A 599 20.71 12.60 11.14
CA MET A 599 20.13 13.44 10.09
C MET A 599 19.34 14.56 10.76
N VAL A 600 19.67 15.81 10.42
CA VAL A 600 18.85 16.97 10.79
C VAL A 600 18.23 17.51 9.51
N ILE A 601 16.90 17.45 9.43
CA ILE A 601 16.16 17.70 8.20
C ILE A 601 15.30 18.94 8.39
N ARG A 602 15.41 19.88 7.45
CA ARG A 602 14.49 21.01 7.32
C ARG A 602 13.64 20.83 6.07
N THR A 603 12.32 20.72 6.26
CA THR A 603 11.40 20.36 5.16
C THR A 603 9.98 20.88 5.42
N ARG A 604 9.17 21.02 4.37
CA ARG A 604 7.70 21.15 4.48
C ARG A 604 7.00 19.79 4.37
N SER A 605 7.69 18.77 3.85
CA SER A 605 7.19 17.42 3.64
C SER A 605 7.38 16.55 4.87
N GLY A 606 6.93 17.03 6.04
CA GLY A 606 6.87 16.23 7.26
C GLY A 606 5.42 16.02 7.69
N LEU A 607 4.98 14.77 7.78
CA LEU A 607 3.64 14.39 8.23
C LEU A 607 3.69 14.06 9.73
N PRO A 608 3.12 14.90 10.62
CA PRO A 608 3.02 14.59 12.04
C PRO A 608 2.00 13.46 12.24
N VAL A 609 2.45 12.33 12.81
CA VAL A 609 1.59 11.14 12.97
C VAL A 609 1.17 10.89 14.41
N LYS A 610 1.43 11.84 15.32
CA LYS A 610 1.12 11.70 16.75
C LYS A 610 -0.32 11.27 17.06
N SER A 611 -1.29 11.74 16.28
CA SER A 611 -2.72 11.42 16.45
C SER A 611 -3.11 10.00 16.03
N ILE A 612 -2.28 9.33 15.22
CA ILE A 612 -2.55 7.99 14.67
C ILE A 612 -1.44 6.98 14.98
N SER A 613 -0.35 7.42 15.61
CA SER A 613 0.79 6.58 15.98
C SER A 613 0.49 5.75 17.21
N LEU A 614 0.90 4.48 17.19
CA LEU A 614 0.86 3.60 18.36
C LEU A 614 1.91 3.97 19.42
N HIS A 615 2.81 4.91 19.10
CA HIS A 615 3.88 5.41 19.96
C HIS A 615 3.86 6.94 20.07
N SER A 616 2.70 7.52 20.42
CA SER A 616 2.49 8.97 20.51
C SER A 616 3.49 9.76 21.39
N GLY A 617 4.23 9.08 22.28
CA GLY A 617 5.29 9.66 23.10
C GLY A 617 6.62 9.93 22.38
N GLU A 618 6.85 9.32 21.22
CA GLU A 618 8.10 9.48 20.44
C GLU A 618 8.20 10.81 19.69
N ASP A 619 7.12 11.58 19.70
CA ASP A 619 7.00 12.82 18.96
C ASP A 619 7.34 12.68 17.46
N GLU A 620 6.74 11.66 16.84
CA GLU A 620 7.04 11.21 15.49
C GLU A 620 6.49 12.14 14.39
N VAL A 621 7.36 12.43 13.42
CA VAL A 621 7.04 13.06 12.14
C VAL A 621 7.61 12.16 11.03
N ILE A 622 6.77 11.72 10.11
CA ILE A 622 7.21 10.92 8.96
C ILE A 622 7.63 11.86 7.83
N VAL A 623 8.83 11.66 7.31
CA VAL A 623 9.25 12.23 6.03
C VAL A 623 8.90 11.21 4.94
N PRO A 624 7.99 11.55 4.00
CA PRO A 624 7.55 10.65 2.93
C PRO A 624 8.66 10.14 2.03
N THR A 625 8.43 8.96 1.45
CA THR A 625 9.22 8.46 0.32
C THR A 625 9.16 9.46 -0.84
N GLY A 626 10.25 9.56 -1.60
CA GLY A 626 10.37 10.51 -2.71
C GLY A 626 10.72 11.93 -2.29
N THR A 627 10.81 12.24 -0.99
CA THR A 627 11.25 13.57 -0.54
C THR A 627 12.70 13.82 -0.95
N ASP A 628 12.90 14.80 -1.82
CA ASP A 628 14.21 15.23 -2.29
C ASP A 628 14.84 16.22 -1.31
N LEU A 629 16.07 15.91 -0.89
CA LEU A 629 16.84 16.68 0.07
C LEU A 629 18.22 17.02 -0.52
N ARG A 630 18.75 18.18 -0.14
CA ARG A 630 20.10 18.65 -0.46
C ARG A 630 20.93 18.69 0.81
N CYS A 631 22.13 18.13 0.75
CA CYS A 631 23.08 18.27 1.85
C CYS A 631 23.65 19.69 1.84
N VAL A 632 23.51 20.42 2.95
CA VAL A 632 24.05 21.78 3.08
C VAL A 632 25.27 21.85 4.01
N ARG A 633 25.48 20.81 4.82
CA ARG A 633 26.62 20.67 5.73
C ARG A 633 26.76 19.24 6.24
N VAL A 634 28.01 18.83 6.49
CA VAL A 634 28.37 17.60 7.20
C VAL A 634 29.30 17.95 8.36
N ASP A 635 29.00 17.44 9.55
CA ASP A 635 29.86 17.51 10.73
C ASP A 635 30.24 16.08 11.15
N HIS A 636 31.49 15.65 11.01
CA HIS A 636 31.92 14.30 11.43
C HIS A 636 31.86 14.09 12.95
N HIS A 637 31.85 15.17 13.72
CA HIS A 637 31.69 15.19 15.18
C HIS A 637 30.60 16.20 15.57
N GLY A 638 29.36 15.94 15.16
CA GLY A 638 28.22 16.82 15.38
C GLY A 638 27.47 16.51 16.67
N VAL A 639 26.14 16.45 16.57
CA VAL A 639 25.23 16.31 17.70
C VAL A 639 25.57 15.08 18.54
N HIS A 640 25.83 15.28 19.84
CA HIS A 640 26.25 14.24 20.78
C HIS A 640 27.52 13.48 20.35
N GLY A 641 28.43 14.14 19.62
CA GLY A 641 29.66 13.55 19.12
C GLY A 641 29.49 12.59 17.95
N MET A 642 28.26 12.41 17.44
CA MET A 642 27.97 11.55 16.28
C MET A 642 28.14 12.34 14.98
N PRO A 643 28.58 11.69 13.87
CA PRO A 643 28.50 12.28 12.55
C PRO A 643 27.09 12.80 12.27
N THR A 644 26.97 14.04 11.82
CA THR A 644 25.70 14.74 11.60
C THR A 644 25.64 15.32 10.21
N VAL A 645 24.59 14.99 9.47
CA VAL A 645 24.31 15.54 8.14
C VAL A 645 23.12 16.47 8.21
N TRP A 646 23.28 17.66 7.64
CA TRP A 646 22.26 18.70 7.60
C TRP A 646 21.63 18.75 6.22
N LEU A 647 20.33 18.52 6.18
CA LEU A 647 19.58 18.27 4.96
C LEU A 647 18.44 19.29 4.85
N VAL A 648 18.34 19.94 3.70
CA VAL A 648 17.29 20.91 3.40
C VAL A 648 16.48 20.37 2.22
N ALA A 649 15.16 20.41 2.30
CA ALA A 649 14.31 19.99 1.20
C ALA A 649 14.59 20.81 -0.06
N GLU A 650 14.58 20.14 -1.22
CA GLU A 650 14.99 20.74 -2.48
C GLU A 650 14.09 21.92 -2.90
N ASP A 651 12.82 21.92 -2.48
CA ASP A 651 11.89 23.03 -2.70
C ASP A 651 12.38 24.33 -2.03
N LEU A 652 12.88 24.25 -0.80
CA LEU A 652 13.46 25.38 -0.07
C LEU A 652 14.75 25.89 -0.70
N VAL A 653 15.54 24.98 -1.28
CA VAL A 653 16.78 25.35 -1.99
C VAL A 653 16.44 26.07 -3.29
N ALA A 654 15.51 25.53 -4.09
CA ALA A 654 15.09 26.15 -5.34
C ALA A 654 14.48 27.55 -5.13
N GLU A 655 13.68 27.72 -4.08
CA GLU A 655 13.15 29.03 -3.67
C GLU A 655 14.26 30.00 -3.25
N ALA A 656 15.26 29.52 -2.51
CA ALA A 656 16.39 30.33 -2.06
C ALA A 656 17.33 30.76 -3.20
N ASP A 657 17.43 29.98 -4.27
CA ASP A 657 18.26 30.27 -5.45
C ASP A 657 17.65 31.38 -6.33
N GLY A 658 16.35 31.67 -6.18
CA GLY A 658 15.72 32.85 -6.77
C GLY A 658 15.24 32.71 -8.22
N GLY A 659 14.90 31.49 -8.66
CA GLY A 659 14.29 31.28 -9.98
C GLY A 659 12.96 32.05 -10.11
N THR A 660 12.96 33.14 -10.90
CA THR A 660 11.77 33.96 -11.19
C THR A 660 10.76 33.17 -12.02
N HIS A 661 9.85 32.49 -11.32
CA HIS A 661 8.65 31.92 -11.92
C HIS A 661 7.44 32.55 -11.24
N PRO A 662 6.50 33.17 -12.00
CA PRO A 662 5.25 33.62 -11.42
C PRO A 662 4.55 32.42 -10.79
N PRO A 663 4.07 32.51 -9.54
CA PRO A 663 3.28 31.45 -8.94
C PRO A 663 2.02 31.21 -9.80
N LEU A 664 1.71 29.94 -10.12
CA LEU A 664 0.36 29.59 -10.53
C LEU A 664 -0.56 29.84 -9.33
N LYS A 665 -1.67 30.54 -9.58
CA LYS A 665 -2.64 30.92 -8.56
C LYS A 665 -3.06 29.68 -7.75
N ALA A 666 -3.02 29.80 -6.42
CA ALA A 666 -3.58 28.80 -5.52
C ALA A 666 -5.04 28.50 -5.91
N VAL A 667 -5.36 27.22 -6.10
CA VAL A 667 -6.74 26.75 -6.13
C VAL A 667 -7.20 26.74 -4.67
N ALA A 668 -8.26 27.51 -4.40
CA ALA A 668 -8.84 27.71 -3.08
C ALA A 668 -9.56 26.48 -2.55
#